data_AF-A0A967G4I3-F1
#
_entry.id   AF-A0A967G4I3-F1
#
_cell.length_a   1.000
_cell.length_b   1.000
_cell.length_c   1.000
_cell.angle_alpha   90.00
_cell.angle_beta   90.00
_cell.angle_gamma   90.00
#
_symmetry.space_group_name_H-M   'P 1'
#
loop_
_entity.id
_entity.type
_entity.pdbx_description
1 polymer ?
#
loop_
_entity_poly.entity_id
_entity_poly.type
_entity_poly.pdbx_seq_one_letter_code
_entity_poly.pdbx_strand_id
1 'polypeptide(L)'
;MRRLSQILGMSGAFYYVIRRQSNLLNNEQSNRLTILLLAVLLAICFLVLPAQAKYGGGTGTAEDPYLICDANHMNAVGAEPNDWDKCFKLIEDIDLSGYEADEFNIIGTDEDYPFVGVFDGNNHAVLNFTYNANRIGYTGLFGCFDDGVIRNLGLIQSEINVGGTGNYIGSLVGNVRSGTIINCYLEDAIVIGDFMVGGLVGYIHSGTITNCYVTGSVTGNNHVGGLVGSHYSGTIANCYSTCSVTGDENTGGLIGSNSGHVINSYWNIETSGQPNSAAGEGKTIDQMRMADTFLNWGVCEEVWTIQEGVDYPRLAWQQKPGDPIVGTFPLQGNGDSNSPYLIHTHEELNIIGLFPCLWDMQFKLMADIDLSHYTGTEFNIITNFTGVFDGKDHTIANFTYDSNHTNYIGLFGYVESGRINNLRLIDVEVNAGTGYYVGALAGSNSSTIKNCYAKNVSILGNYFVAGLVGANEGTITNCFVNGGTVSGSNLAGGLVGLNAGQITNCYATDSVAGDFTAGGLTGGNGGTIANSYTQGGNVSGNYWIGGLSGYNFLGGESGGKITNCYAASSLEGVSYVGGLVGYSNFGVYSSSFWDNTINPLFTGIGNTTDPNVIGESTTNMQTKSTFTNAGWDFIGETSNGTEDIWRLCEDFVNYPKLASEFTLGDFVCPDGIDFFDYSFFAWHWQKDNCGASYNCNGTDLDRIGNVGIEDLGIFIDNWLAGL
;
A
#
# COMPACT_ATOMS: atom_id res chain seq x y z
N MET A 1 -41.06 -35.07 -22.45
CA MET A 1 -41.49 -35.27 -21.04
C MET A 1 -40.34 -35.34 -20.03
N ARG A 2 -39.31 -36.19 -20.18
CA ARG A 2 -38.13 -36.21 -19.27
C ARG A 2 -37.35 -34.88 -19.22
N ARG A 3 -37.27 -34.16 -20.35
CA ARG A 3 -36.71 -32.79 -20.41
C ARG A 3 -37.65 -31.71 -19.83
N LEU A 4 -38.96 -31.94 -19.84
CA LEU A 4 -39.95 -31.03 -19.25
C LEU A 4 -40.00 -31.13 -17.71
N SER A 5 -39.74 -32.32 -17.15
CA SER A 5 -39.71 -32.51 -15.69
C SER A 5 -38.48 -31.90 -15.03
N GLN A 6 -37.39 -31.70 -15.78
CA GLN A 6 -36.18 -31.01 -15.28
C GLN A 6 -36.35 -29.48 -15.26
N ILE A 7 -37.18 -28.92 -16.16
CA ILE A 7 -37.45 -27.47 -16.23
C ILE A 7 -38.44 -27.01 -15.13
N LEU A 8 -39.26 -27.92 -14.58
CA LEU A 8 -40.35 -27.59 -13.64
C LEU A 8 -40.12 -28.05 -12.19
N GLY A 9 -38.93 -28.57 -11.83
CA GLY A 9 -38.60 -28.92 -10.43
C GLY A 9 -39.52 -29.95 -9.75
N MET A 10 -40.17 -30.85 -10.50
CA MET A 10 -41.12 -31.81 -9.90
C MET A 10 -40.41 -33.06 -9.35
N SER A 11 -40.66 -33.37 -8.07
CA SER A 11 -40.08 -34.53 -7.39
C SER A 11 -40.52 -35.86 -8.03
N GLY A 12 -39.65 -36.89 -7.95
CA GLY A 12 -39.79 -38.17 -8.65
C GLY A 12 -41.07 -38.97 -8.39
N ALA A 13 -41.89 -38.59 -7.40
CA ALA A 13 -43.18 -39.21 -7.10
C ALA A 13 -44.25 -38.95 -8.17
N PHE A 14 -44.28 -37.77 -8.80
CA PHE A 14 -45.32 -37.41 -9.79
C PHE A 14 -45.13 -38.14 -11.13
N TYR A 15 -43.87 -38.33 -11.54
CA TYR A 15 -43.51 -39.10 -12.73
C TYR A 15 -43.90 -40.59 -12.62
N TYR A 16 -43.85 -41.15 -11.41
CA TYR A 16 -44.20 -42.54 -11.14
C TYR A 16 -45.71 -42.79 -11.25
N VAL A 17 -46.55 -41.83 -10.84
CA VAL A 17 -48.02 -41.93 -10.91
C VAL A 17 -48.51 -41.88 -12.37
N ILE A 18 -47.95 -40.99 -13.19
CA ILE A 18 -48.33 -40.83 -14.61
C ILE A 18 -47.97 -42.09 -15.43
N ARG A 19 -46.78 -42.67 -15.17
CA ARG A 19 -46.31 -43.89 -15.87
C ARG A 19 -47.11 -45.15 -15.50
N ARG A 20 -47.70 -45.20 -14.30
CA ARG A 20 -48.50 -46.35 -13.85
C ARG A 20 -49.92 -46.33 -14.42
N GLN A 21 -50.49 -45.15 -14.67
CA GLN A 21 -51.83 -45.02 -15.28
C GLN A 21 -51.81 -45.16 -16.82
N SER A 22 -50.72 -44.79 -17.52
CA SER A 22 -50.64 -44.91 -18.98
C SER A 22 -50.64 -46.35 -19.49
N ASN A 23 -50.24 -47.32 -18.66
CA ASN A 23 -50.18 -48.75 -19.03
C ASN A 23 -51.52 -49.50 -18.89
N LEU A 24 -52.59 -48.82 -18.48
CA LEU A 24 -53.91 -49.43 -18.21
C LEU A 24 -55.02 -48.94 -19.17
N LEU A 25 -54.71 -48.16 -20.19
CA LEU A 25 -55.70 -47.51 -21.06
C LEU A 25 -55.47 -47.83 -22.55
N ASN A 26 -56.56 -48.09 -23.29
CA ASN A 26 -56.51 -48.32 -24.74
C ASN A 26 -56.29 -46.99 -25.50
N ASN A 27 -55.75 -47.07 -26.73
CA ASN A 27 -55.23 -45.93 -27.51
C ASN A 27 -56.13 -44.69 -27.60
N GLU A 28 -57.47 -44.84 -27.68
CA GLU A 28 -58.39 -43.68 -27.71
C GLU A 28 -58.48 -42.93 -26.36
N GLN A 29 -58.40 -43.64 -25.23
CA GLN A 29 -58.44 -43.01 -23.90
C GLN A 29 -57.10 -42.38 -23.52
N SER A 30 -55.98 -42.95 -23.99
CA SER A 30 -54.66 -42.33 -23.86
C SER A 30 -54.61 -40.97 -24.57
N ASN A 31 -55.11 -40.88 -25.81
CA ASN A 31 -55.12 -39.63 -26.57
C ASN A 31 -56.02 -38.56 -25.91
N ARG A 32 -57.19 -38.95 -25.38
CA ARG A 32 -58.04 -38.01 -24.65
C ARG A 32 -57.40 -37.53 -23.34
N LEU A 33 -56.73 -38.40 -22.59
CA LEU A 33 -56.04 -38.02 -21.36
C LEU A 33 -54.81 -37.14 -21.64
N THR A 34 -54.07 -37.39 -22.72
CA THR A 34 -52.95 -36.56 -23.16
C THR A 34 -53.42 -35.18 -23.62
N ILE A 35 -54.53 -35.09 -24.37
CA ILE A 35 -55.13 -33.82 -24.79
C ILE A 35 -55.69 -33.05 -23.57
N LEU A 36 -56.31 -33.74 -22.60
CA LEU A 36 -56.80 -33.11 -21.38
C LEU A 36 -55.64 -32.61 -20.50
N LEU A 37 -54.55 -33.37 -20.38
CA LEU A 37 -53.34 -32.97 -19.64
C LEU A 37 -52.61 -31.81 -20.32
N LEU A 38 -52.55 -31.77 -21.66
CA LEU A 38 -52.01 -30.63 -22.42
C LEU A 38 -52.90 -29.40 -22.31
N ALA A 39 -54.23 -29.57 -22.34
CA ALA A 39 -55.18 -28.47 -22.15
C ALA A 39 -55.16 -27.94 -20.71
N VAL A 40 -54.97 -28.81 -19.70
CA VAL A 40 -54.79 -28.42 -18.31
C VAL A 40 -53.42 -27.81 -18.07
N LEU A 41 -52.34 -28.28 -18.70
CA LEU A 41 -51.03 -27.61 -18.66
C LEU A 41 -51.06 -26.24 -19.33
N LEU A 42 -51.69 -26.12 -20.51
CA LEU A 42 -51.89 -24.83 -21.17
C LEU A 42 -52.78 -23.92 -20.31
N ALA A 43 -53.87 -24.42 -19.74
CA ALA A 43 -54.73 -23.65 -18.86
C ALA A 43 -54.04 -23.24 -17.57
N ILE A 44 -53.16 -24.07 -16.99
CA ILE A 44 -52.33 -23.71 -15.83
C ILE A 44 -51.26 -22.68 -16.22
N CYS A 45 -50.67 -22.76 -17.42
CA CYS A 45 -49.79 -21.72 -17.97
C CYS A 45 -50.53 -20.40 -18.28
N PHE A 46 -51.84 -20.42 -18.50
CA PHE A 46 -52.68 -19.22 -18.68
C PHE A 46 -53.33 -18.72 -17.37
N LEU A 47 -53.47 -19.58 -16.34
CA LEU A 47 -54.04 -19.26 -15.02
C LEU A 47 -52.97 -18.85 -13.99
N VAL A 48 -51.71 -19.19 -14.24
CA VAL A 48 -50.55 -18.56 -13.62
C VAL A 48 -49.93 -17.72 -14.73
N LEU A 49 -50.41 -16.49 -14.92
CA LEU A 49 -49.53 -15.48 -15.50
C LEU A 49 -48.35 -15.42 -14.53
N PRO A 50 -47.13 -15.89 -14.87
CA PRO A 50 -46.01 -15.46 -14.07
C PRO A 50 -46.07 -13.93 -14.14
N ALA A 51 -46.08 -13.26 -12.99
CA ALA A 51 -45.67 -11.87 -12.99
C ALA A 51 -44.38 -11.86 -13.82
N GLN A 52 -44.37 -11.12 -14.93
CA GLN A 52 -43.18 -11.03 -15.78
C GLN A 52 -42.02 -10.72 -14.84
N ALA A 53 -41.06 -11.64 -14.74
CA ALA A 53 -39.95 -11.45 -13.82
C ALA A 53 -39.27 -10.14 -14.21
N LYS A 54 -38.99 -9.30 -13.22
CA LYS A 54 -38.43 -7.97 -13.40
C LYS A 54 -37.11 -7.99 -14.19
N TYR A 55 -36.36 -9.06 -13.98
CA TYR A 55 -35.08 -9.37 -14.62
C TYR A 55 -35.08 -10.84 -15.07
N GLY A 56 -34.00 -11.27 -15.74
CA GLY A 56 -33.83 -12.64 -16.25
C GLY A 56 -33.65 -13.73 -15.17
N GLY A 57 -33.55 -13.35 -13.89
CA GLY A 57 -33.37 -14.25 -12.75
C GLY A 57 -32.58 -13.58 -11.61
N GLY A 58 -32.30 -14.35 -10.56
CA GLY A 58 -31.53 -13.91 -9.38
C GLY A 58 -32.34 -13.18 -8.32
N THR A 59 -31.71 -12.92 -7.17
CA THR A 59 -32.32 -12.18 -6.04
C THR A 59 -31.60 -10.86 -5.74
N GLY A 60 -30.62 -10.46 -6.55
CA GLY A 60 -29.86 -9.22 -6.37
C GLY A 60 -28.80 -9.27 -5.27
N THR A 61 -28.42 -10.47 -4.83
CA THR A 61 -27.36 -10.68 -3.81
C THR A 61 -26.01 -10.93 -4.50
N ALA A 62 -24.90 -10.87 -3.76
CA ALA A 62 -23.57 -11.13 -4.31
C ALA A 62 -23.44 -12.57 -4.86
N GLU A 63 -24.05 -13.54 -4.17
CA GLU A 63 -24.04 -14.95 -4.57
C GLU A 63 -25.08 -15.28 -5.66
N ASP A 64 -26.15 -14.49 -5.74
CA ASP A 64 -27.24 -14.66 -6.70
C ASP A 64 -27.68 -13.30 -7.29
N PRO A 65 -26.86 -12.69 -8.17
CA PRO A 65 -27.11 -11.37 -8.73
C PRO A 65 -28.29 -11.40 -9.71
N TYR A 66 -28.96 -10.27 -9.88
CA TYR A 66 -29.98 -10.12 -10.92
C TYR A 66 -29.37 -10.27 -12.31
N LEU A 67 -29.95 -11.15 -13.12
CA LEU A 67 -29.44 -11.46 -14.46
C LEU A 67 -30.07 -10.54 -15.50
N ILE A 68 -29.24 -9.88 -16.30
CA ILE A 68 -29.66 -8.99 -17.39
C ILE A 68 -29.29 -9.66 -18.71
N CYS A 69 -30.31 -9.93 -19.52
CA CYS A 69 -30.16 -10.70 -20.76
C CYS A 69 -30.82 -10.03 -21.98
N ASP A 70 -31.49 -8.89 -21.80
CA ASP A 70 -32.05 -8.13 -22.92
C ASP A 70 -32.18 -6.65 -22.57
N ALA A 71 -32.54 -5.87 -23.59
CA ALA A 71 -32.70 -4.43 -23.50
C ALA A 71 -33.78 -3.99 -22.51
N ASN A 72 -34.87 -4.77 -22.37
CA ASN A 72 -35.94 -4.43 -21.44
C ASN A 72 -35.50 -4.63 -19.98
N HIS A 73 -34.77 -5.70 -19.70
CA HIS A 73 -34.17 -5.91 -18.38
C HIS A 73 -33.18 -4.80 -18.04
N MET A 74 -32.35 -4.38 -19.01
CA MET A 74 -31.40 -3.29 -18.82
C MET A 74 -32.11 -1.97 -18.49
N ASN A 75 -33.11 -1.61 -19.28
CA ASN A 75 -33.92 -0.41 -19.04
C ASN A 75 -34.71 -0.50 -17.72
N ALA A 76 -35.14 -1.71 -17.32
CA ALA A 76 -35.81 -1.93 -16.05
C ALA A 76 -34.89 -1.67 -14.84
N VAL A 77 -33.55 -1.80 -14.98
CA VAL A 77 -32.63 -1.39 -13.90
C VAL A 77 -32.77 0.10 -13.61
N GLY A 78 -32.81 0.93 -14.65
CA GLY A 78 -32.98 2.38 -14.50
C GLY A 78 -34.36 2.82 -14.03
N ALA A 79 -35.39 2.02 -14.30
CA ALA A 79 -36.76 2.32 -13.86
C ALA A 79 -37.00 2.05 -12.35
N GLU A 80 -36.03 1.45 -11.66
CA GLU A 80 -36.27 0.73 -10.41
C GLU A 80 -35.24 1.06 -9.30
N PRO A 81 -35.30 2.27 -8.74
CA PRO A 81 -34.31 2.77 -7.79
C PRO A 81 -34.19 1.97 -6.49
N ASN A 82 -35.23 1.21 -6.12
CA ASN A 82 -35.19 0.34 -4.93
C ASN A 82 -34.20 -0.83 -5.06
N ASP A 83 -33.71 -1.12 -6.26
CA ASP A 83 -32.73 -2.17 -6.50
C ASP A 83 -31.32 -1.61 -6.76
N TRP A 84 -31.10 -0.30 -6.67
CA TRP A 84 -29.79 0.32 -6.94
C TRP A 84 -28.71 0.03 -5.89
N ASP A 85 -29.05 -0.68 -4.81
CA ASP A 85 -28.12 -1.26 -3.84
C ASP A 85 -27.84 -2.75 -4.06
N LYS A 86 -28.35 -3.33 -5.15
CA LYS A 86 -28.26 -4.77 -5.46
C LYS A 86 -27.13 -5.09 -6.44
N CYS A 87 -26.87 -6.39 -6.57
CA CYS A 87 -25.91 -6.93 -7.53
C CYS A 87 -26.60 -7.32 -8.84
N PHE A 88 -26.07 -6.85 -9.96
CA PHE A 88 -26.52 -7.12 -11.33
C PHE A 88 -25.40 -7.77 -12.14
N LYS A 89 -25.77 -8.65 -13.07
CA LYS A 89 -24.83 -9.35 -13.95
C LYS A 89 -25.39 -9.48 -15.36
N LEU A 90 -24.63 -9.04 -16.36
CA LEU A 90 -24.95 -9.34 -17.75
C LEU A 90 -24.65 -10.82 -18.04
N ILE A 91 -25.50 -11.47 -18.85
CA ILE A 91 -25.27 -12.85 -19.31
C ILE A 91 -25.12 -12.96 -20.83
N GLU A 92 -25.29 -11.83 -21.53
CA GLU A 92 -25.06 -11.65 -22.95
C GLU A 92 -24.85 -10.16 -23.25
N ASP A 93 -24.41 -9.85 -24.47
CA ASP A 93 -24.34 -8.46 -24.93
C ASP A 93 -25.74 -7.88 -25.11
N ILE A 94 -25.92 -6.60 -24.76
CA ILE A 94 -27.24 -5.96 -24.69
C ILE A 94 -27.44 -4.93 -25.80
N ASP A 95 -28.37 -5.26 -26.69
CA ASP A 95 -28.96 -4.49 -27.80
C ASP A 95 -29.79 -3.24 -27.44
N LEU A 96 -29.26 -2.03 -27.21
CA LEU A 96 -30.12 -0.87 -26.84
C LEU A 96 -30.68 -0.05 -28.02
N SER A 97 -30.49 -0.45 -29.29
CA SER A 97 -31.02 0.28 -30.45
C SER A 97 -32.56 0.39 -30.51
N GLY A 98 -33.28 -0.26 -29.59
CA GLY A 98 -34.74 -0.12 -29.45
C GLY A 98 -35.18 1.07 -28.60
N TYR A 99 -34.23 1.75 -27.94
CA TYR A 99 -34.46 2.95 -27.15
C TYR A 99 -33.84 4.15 -27.84
N GLU A 100 -34.67 5.12 -28.21
CA GLU A 100 -34.25 6.31 -28.93
C GLU A 100 -34.37 7.56 -28.06
N ALA A 101 -33.66 8.62 -28.42
CA ALA A 101 -33.71 9.91 -27.72
C ALA A 101 -33.52 9.78 -26.20
N ASP A 102 -34.54 10.04 -25.37
CA ASP A 102 -34.49 10.00 -23.91
C ASP A 102 -35.34 8.85 -23.32
N GLU A 103 -35.64 7.81 -24.12
CA GLU A 103 -36.51 6.70 -23.71
C GLU A 103 -35.88 5.72 -22.71
N PHE A 104 -34.55 5.69 -22.63
CA PHE A 104 -33.83 4.85 -21.66
C PHE A 104 -33.84 5.49 -20.27
N ASN A 105 -34.16 4.72 -19.25
CA ASN A 105 -34.11 5.17 -17.86
C ASN A 105 -32.67 5.14 -17.35
N ILE A 106 -32.11 6.29 -17.03
CA ILE A 106 -30.75 6.41 -16.47
C ILE A 106 -30.68 5.76 -15.09
N ILE A 107 -29.62 5.01 -14.82
CA ILE A 107 -29.40 4.33 -13.53
C ILE A 107 -28.70 5.30 -12.56
N GLY A 108 -29.26 5.52 -11.37
CA GLY A 108 -28.70 6.52 -10.44
C GLY A 108 -28.94 7.93 -10.97
N THR A 109 -30.00 8.61 -10.57
CA THR A 109 -30.41 9.86 -11.25
C THR A 109 -29.71 11.10 -10.73
N ASP A 110 -29.31 11.11 -9.46
CA ASP A 110 -28.77 12.26 -8.74
C ASP A 110 -28.18 11.82 -7.39
N GLU A 111 -27.74 12.79 -6.58
CA GLU A 111 -27.09 12.55 -5.28
C GLU A 111 -28.01 11.98 -4.20
N ASP A 112 -29.33 12.15 -4.31
CA ASP A 112 -30.30 11.56 -3.39
C ASP A 112 -30.62 10.10 -3.77
N TYR A 113 -30.42 9.76 -5.05
CA TYR A 113 -30.63 8.42 -5.59
C TYR A 113 -29.43 7.96 -6.44
N PRO A 114 -28.24 7.74 -5.83
CA PRO A 114 -27.10 7.18 -6.54
C PRO A 114 -27.25 5.67 -6.73
N PHE A 115 -26.54 5.11 -7.71
CA PHE A 115 -26.28 3.68 -7.74
C PHE A 115 -25.17 3.31 -6.75
N VAL A 116 -25.48 2.43 -5.80
CA VAL A 116 -24.59 1.99 -4.70
C VAL A 116 -24.33 0.48 -4.71
N GLY A 117 -24.87 -0.22 -5.70
CA GLY A 117 -24.78 -1.66 -5.87
C GLY A 117 -23.56 -2.11 -6.67
N VAL A 118 -23.62 -3.34 -7.16
CA VAL A 118 -22.59 -3.94 -8.03
C VAL A 118 -23.19 -4.18 -9.41
N PHE A 119 -22.58 -3.63 -10.45
CA PHE A 119 -22.91 -3.92 -11.84
C PHE A 119 -21.74 -4.65 -12.51
N ASP A 120 -21.89 -5.95 -12.69
CA ASP A 120 -20.89 -6.80 -13.36
C ASP A 120 -21.29 -7.02 -14.82
N GLY A 121 -20.58 -6.38 -15.74
CA GLY A 121 -20.71 -6.63 -17.16
C GLY A 121 -20.34 -8.05 -17.55
N ASN A 122 -19.65 -8.80 -16.69
CA ASN A 122 -19.31 -10.21 -16.91
C ASN A 122 -18.68 -10.45 -18.29
N ASN A 123 -17.84 -9.51 -18.72
CA ASN A 123 -17.16 -9.49 -20.02
C ASN A 123 -18.10 -9.37 -21.23
N HIS A 124 -19.26 -8.73 -21.04
CA HIS A 124 -20.22 -8.39 -22.08
C HIS A 124 -20.29 -6.89 -22.33
N ALA A 125 -20.82 -6.54 -23.50
CA ALA A 125 -20.99 -5.15 -23.92
C ALA A 125 -22.47 -4.73 -23.99
N VAL A 126 -22.72 -3.46 -23.74
CA VAL A 126 -23.97 -2.77 -24.08
C VAL A 126 -23.72 -2.01 -25.37
N LEU A 127 -24.54 -2.24 -26.39
CA LEU A 127 -24.38 -1.64 -27.72
C LEU A 127 -25.45 -0.58 -27.97
N ASN A 128 -25.12 0.43 -28.77
CA ASN A 128 -26.07 1.41 -29.31
C ASN A 128 -26.84 2.21 -28.25
N PHE A 129 -26.23 2.47 -27.10
CA PHE A 129 -26.84 3.31 -26.06
C PHE A 129 -26.94 4.76 -26.55
N THR A 130 -28.15 5.22 -26.87
CA THR A 130 -28.40 6.60 -27.27
C THR A 130 -29.14 7.36 -26.17
N TYR A 131 -28.67 8.55 -25.83
CA TYR A 131 -29.36 9.46 -24.90
C TYR A 131 -29.29 10.92 -25.36
N ASN A 132 -30.38 11.42 -25.96
CA ASN A 132 -30.51 12.78 -26.48
C ASN A 132 -31.62 13.54 -25.75
N ALA A 133 -31.24 14.40 -24.79
CA ALA A 133 -32.20 15.08 -23.90
C ALA A 133 -31.76 16.52 -23.55
N ASN A 134 -32.71 17.44 -23.38
CA ASN A 134 -32.42 18.76 -22.79
C ASN A 134 -32.41 18.67 -21.26
N ARG A 135 -31.40 18.00 -20.69
CA ARG A 135 -31.26 17.77 -19.25
C ARG A 135 -30.10 18.56 -18.66
N ILE A 136 -30.29 19.07 -17.44
CA ILE A 136 -29.24 19.68 -16.64
C ILE A 136 -28.71 18.65 -15.63
N GLY A 137 -27.53 18.08 -15.85
CA GLY A 137 -26.83 17.28 -14.84
C GLY A 137 -26.87 15.76 -15.00
N TYR A 138 -25.81 15.09 -14.53
CA TYR A 138 -25.67 13.66 -14.22
C TYR A 138 -26.18 12.72 -15.31
N THR A 139 -25.50 12.69 -16.46
CA THR A 139 -25.90 11.86 -17.59
C THR A 139 -24.78 10.91 -18.02
N GLY A 140 -25.17 9.65 -18.15
CA GLY A 140 -24.40 8.48 -18.57
C GLY A 140 -25.30 7.26 -18.50
N LEU A 141 -24.83 6.06 -18.84
CA LEU A 141 -25.59 4.84 -18.54
C LEU A 141 -25.96 4.81 -17.03
N PHE A 142 -25.03 5.31 -16.21
CA PHE A 142 -25.25 5.69 -14.83
C PHE A 142 -25.17 7.22 -14.70
N GLY A 143 -26.14 7.86 -14.04
CA GLY A 143 -26.12 9.30 -13.81
C GLY A 143 -25.23 9.67 -12.61
N CYS A 144 -25.53 9.11 -11.44
CA CYS A 144 -24.79 9.29 -10.19
C CYS A 144 -24.45 7.94 -9.56
N PHE A 145 -23.22 7.80 -9.07
CA PHE A 145 -22.65 6.57 -8.54
C PHE A 145 -21.92 6.86 -7.22
N ASP A 146 -22.18 6.06 -6.19
CA ASP A 146 -21.60 6.25 -4.84
C ASP A 146 -21.37 4.89 -4.16
N ASP A 147 -20.17 4.64 -3.62
CA ASP A 147 -19.77 3.42 -2.88
C ASP A 147 -20.05 2.07 -3.58
N GLY A 148 -20.42 2.09 -4.87
CA GLY A 148 -20.72 0.90 -5.65
C GLY A 148 -19.51 0.35 -6.41
N VAL A 149 -19.77 -0.66 -7.25
CA VAL A 149 -18.78 -1.23 -8.19
C VAL A 149 -19.38 -1.40 -9.58
N ILE A 150 -18.72 -0.86 -10.60
CA ILE A 150 -19.00 -1.17 -12.01
C ILE A 150 -17.77 -1.87 -12.59
N ARG A 151 -17.94 -3.06 -13.16
CA ARG A 151 -16.79 -3.82 -13.68
C ARG A 151 -17.07 -4.63 -14.93
N ASN A 152 -16.00 -4.94 -15.67
CA ASN A 152 -16.00 -5.92 -16.77
C ASN A 152 -17.07 -5.62 -17.84
N LEU A 153 -17.25 -4.34 -18.16
CA LEU A 153 -18.35 -3.85 -19.00
C LEU A 153 -17.81 -3.09 -20.21
N GLY A 154 -18.28 -3.46 -21.40
CA GLY A 154 -18.07 -2.70 -22.63
C GLY A 154 -19.26 -1.80 -22.95
N LEU A 155 -19.03 -0.60 -23.45
CA LEU A 155 -20.04 0.22 -24.14
C LEU A 155 -19.57 0.45 -25.57
N ILE A 156 -20.36 0.05 -26.56
CA ILE A 156 -19.98 0.17 -27.97
C ILE A 156 -21.02 1.03 -28.69
N GLN A 157 -20.55 2.04 -29.42
CA GLN A 157 -21.39 2.96 -30.19
C GLN A 157 -22.42 3.69 -29.31
N SER A 158 -21.99 4.16 -28.14
CA SER A 158 -22.82 5.01 -27.29
C SER A 158 -22.86 6.45 -27.81
N GLU A 159 -24.03 7.08 -27.86
CA GLU A 159 -24.21 8.48 -28.23
C GLU A 159 -24.98 9.23 -27.16
N ILE A 160 -24.34 10.20 -26.50
CA ILE A 160 -24.98 11.11 -25.55
C ILE A 160 -24.88 12.54 -26.08
N ASN A 161 -26.02 13.20 -26.24
CA ASN A 161 -26.08 14.62 -26.57
C ASN A 161 -27.10 15.33 -25.69
N VAL A 162 -26.60 16.09 -24.72
CA VAL A 162 -27.43 16.88 -23.80
C VAL A 162 -27.37 18.40 -24.03
N GLY A 163 -26.77 18.82 -25.14
CA GLY A 163 -26.71 20.21 -25.56
C GLY A 163 -25.89 21.14 -24.65
N GLY A 164 -25.94 22.45 -24.94
CA GLY A 164 -25.11 23.50 -24.31
C GLY A 164 -25.49 23.92 -22.89
N THR A 165 -26.20 23.07 -22.13
CA THR A 165 -26.49 23.28 -20.70
C THR A 165 -26.24 22.03 -19.85
N GLY A 166 -25.77 20.94 -20.48
CA GLY A 166 -25.55 19.67 -19.79
C GLY A 166 -24.26 19.69 -18.97
N ASN A 167 -24.38 19.41 -17.67
CA ASN A 167 -23.25 19.34 -16.75
C ASN A 167 -23.05 17.91 -16.24
N TYR A 168 -21.81 17.50 -15.93
CA TYR A 168 -21.48 16.17 -15.40
C TYR A 168 -21.89 15.04 -16.35
N ILE A 169 -21.25 15.01 -17.52
CA ILE A 169 -21.62 14.12 -18.63
C ILE A 169 -20.48 13.13 -18.88
N GLY A 170 -20.78 11.84 -18.79
CA GLY A 170 -19.89 10.77 -19.19
C GLY A 170 -20.68 9.64 -19.82
N SER A 171 -20.13 8.94 -20.80
CA SER A 171 -20.92 7.88 -21.44
C SER A 171 -21.23 6.72 -20.49
N LEU A 172 -20.29 6.37 -19.59
CA LEU A 172 -20.55 5.39 -18.54
C LEU A 172 -21.19 6.02 -17.31
N VAL A 173 -20.56 7.05 -16.73
CA VAL A 173 -21.05 7.68 -15.49
C VAL A 173 -21.05 9.21 -15.58
N GLY A 174 -22.15 9.88 -15.22
CA GLY A 174 -22.17 11.34 -15.11
C GLY A 174 -21.32 11.85 -13.95
N ASN A 175 -21.63 11.40 -12.73
CA ASN A 175 -20.95 11.77 -11.49
C ASN A 175 -20.61 10.56 -10.62
N VAL A 176 -19.34 10.47 -10.20
CA VAL A 176 -18.84 9.52 -9.21
C VAL A 176 -18.58 10.27 -7.91
N ARG A 177 -19.32 9.94 -6.84
CA ARG A 177 -19.08 10.47 -5.49
C ARG A 177 -17.98 9.69 -4.79
N SER A 178 -18.10 8.37 -4.81
CA SER A 178 -17.15 7.36 -4.36
C SER A 178 -17.42 6.03 -5.09
N GLY A 179 -16.63 4.99 -4.86
CA GLY A 179 -16.81 3.67 -5.50
C GLY A 179 -15.72 3.32 -6.52
N THR A 180 -15.90 2.17 -7.21
CA THR A 180 -14.89 1.58 -8.11
C THR A 180 -15.43 1.32 -9.52
N ILE A 181 -14.71 1.78 -10.54
CA ILE A 181 -14.92 1.43 -11.95
C ILE A 181 -13.69 0.70 -12.46
N ILE A 182 -13.83 -0.56 -12.89
CA ILE A 182 -12.68 -1.39 -13.24
C ILE A 182 -12.89 -2.29 -14.46
N ASN A 183 -11.88 -2.39 -15.33
CA ASN A 183 -11.91 -3.25 -16.52
C ASN A 183 -13.09 -2.92 -17.45
N CYS A 184 -13.37 -1.63 -17.66
CA CYS A 184 -14.45 -1.16 -18.52
C CYS A 184 -13.89 -0.46 -19.75
N TYR A 185 -14.57 -0.58 -20.89
CA TYR A 185 -14.14 0.12 -22.09
C TYR A 185 -15.30 0.72 -22.86
N LEU A 186 -15.03 1.81 -23.56
CA LEU A 186 -15.96 2.46 -24.47
C LEU A 186 -15.33 2.52 -25.86
N GLU A 187 -16.01 1.94 -26.85
CA GLU A 187 -15.60 2.00 -28.25
C GLU A 187 -16.59 2.85 -29.05
N ASP A 188 -16.07 3.80 -29.83
CA ASP A 188 -16.84 4.71 -30.68
C ASP A 188 -17.90 5.51 -29.92
N ALA A 189 -17.56 5.99 -28.71
CA ALA A 189 -18.44 6.81 -27.89
C ALA A 189 -18.49 8.27 -28.38
N ILE A 190 -19.69 8.84 -28.50
CA ILE A 190 -19.91 10.25 -28.82
C ILE A 190 -20.54 10.91 -27.59
N VAL A 191 -19.85 11.91 -27.02
CA VAL A 191 -20.32 12.63 -25.82
C VAL A 191 -20.34 14.12 -26.08
N ILE A 192 -21.52 14.74 -25.99
CA ILE A 192 -21.75 16.17 -26.22
C ILE A 192 -22.47 16.79 -25.01
N GLY A 193 -21.83 17.77 -24.38
CA GLY A 193 -22.35 18.53 -23.23
C GLY A 193 -21.81 19.95 -23.13
N ASP A 194 -21.83 20.54 -21.93
CA ASP A 194 -21.32 21.90 -21.65
C ASP A 194 -20.20 21.89 -20.60
N PHE A 195 -20.47 21.48 -19.36
CA PHE A 195 -19.50 21.53 -18.24
C PHE A 195 -19.18 20.14 -17.66
N MET A 196 -17.89 19.87 -17.40
CA MET A 196 -17.42 18.60 -16.85
C MET A 196 -17.85 17.42 -17.72
N VAL A 197 -17.30 17.38 -18.93
CA VAL A 197 -17.64 16.40 -19.97
C VAL A 197 -16.46 15.46 -20.16
N GLY A 198 -16.67 14.16 -19.88
CA GLY A 198 -15.69 13.11 -20.06
C GLY A 198 -16.17 12.04 -21.01
N GLY A 199 -15.25 11.33 -21.68
CA GLY A 199 -15.63 10.16 -22.47
C GLY A 199 -16.21 9.05 -21.59
N LEU A 200 -15.57 8.74 -20.47
CA LEU A 200 -16.00 7.73 -19.50
C LEU A 200 -16.85 8.33 -18.39
N VAL A 201 -16.30 9.35 -17.71
CA VAL A 201 -16.91 9.96 -16.52
C VAL A 201 -16.91 11.49 -16.59
N GLY A 202 -18.04 12.13 -16.28
CA GLY A 202 -18.11 13.59 -16.22
C GLY A 202 -17.30 14.19 -15.07
N TYR A 203 -17.64 13.82 -13.83
CA TYR A 203 -16.96 14.32 -12.62
C TYR A 203 -16.75 13.23 -11.57
N ILE A 204 -15.56 13.23 -10.95
CA ILE A 204 -15.18 12.36 -9.84
C ILE A 204 -14.90 13.23 -8.61
N HIS A 205 -15.66 13.02 -7.55
CA HIS A 205 -15.38 13.63 -6.24
C HIS A 205 -14.32 12.84 -5.47
N SER A 206 -14.55 11.54 -5.29
CA SER A 206 -13.62 10.55 -4.77
C SER A 206 -13.92 9.19 -5.44
N GLY A 207 -13.00 8.23 -5.41
CA GLY A 207 -13.22 6.90 -6.02
C GLY A 207 -12.04 6.43 -6.86
N THR A 208 -12.18 5.23 -7.43
CA THR A 208 -11.11 4.59 -8.21
C THR A 208 -11.59 4.22 -9.61
N ILE A 209 -10.82 4.61 -10.63
CA ILE A 209 -10.97 4.14 -12.01
C ILE A 209 -9.71 3.40 -12.40
N THR A 210 -9.83 2.14 -12.83
CA THR A 210 -8.66 1.31 -13.15
C THR A 210 -8.89 0.43 -14.37
N ASN A 211 -7.85 0.31 -15.22
CA ASN A 211 -7.90 -0.53 -16.41
C ASN A 211 -9.06 -0.16 -17.35
N CYS A 212 -9.23 1.13 -17.65
CA CYS A 212 -10.33 1.60 -18.48
C CYS A 212 -9.85 2.38 -19.70
N TYR A 213 -10.59 2.30 -20.81
CA TYR A 213 -10.30 3.14 -21.97
C TYR A 213 -11.53 3.65 -22.71
N VAL A 214 -11.34 4.72 -23.47
CA VAL A 214 -12.37 5.30 -24.33
C VAL A 214 -11.79 5.65 -25.71
N THR A 215 -12.53 5.30 -26.76
CA THR A 215 -12.36 5.81 -28.12
C THR A 215 -13.63 6.53 -28.58
N GLY A 216 -13.50 7.49 -29.50
CA GLY A 216 -14.62 8.24 -30.05
C GLY A 216 -14.42 9.75 -30.04
N SER A 217 -15.44 10.53 -29.68
CA SER A 217 -15.36 11.99 -29.62
C SER A 217 -16.05 12.57 -28.38
N VAL A 218 -15.42 13.59 -27.80
CA VAL A 218 -15.92 14.33 -26.63
C VAL A 218 -15.95 15.82 -26.96
N THR A 219 -17.13 16.43 -26.87
CA THR A 219 -17.35 17.85 -27.12
C THR A 219 -18.00 18.51 -25.92
N GLY A 220 -17.40 19.58 -25.42
CA GLY A 220 -17.96 20.39 -24.34
C GLY A 220 -17.49 21.84 -24.42
N ASN A 221 -17.78 22.62 -23.39
CA ASN A 221 -17.31 23.99 -23.24
C ASN A 221 -16.16 24.05 -22.23
N ASN A 222 -16.38 23.59 -21.00
CA ASN A 222 -15.41 23.74 -19.91
C ASN A 222 -15.21 22.44 -19.11
N HIS A 223 -13.96 22.14 -18.72
CA HIS A 223 -13.53 20.89 -18.07
C HIS A 223 -13.87 19.68 -18.95
N VAL A 224 -13.24 19.63 -20.12
CA VAL A 224 -13.49 18.59 -21.13
C VAL A 224 -12.30 17.65 -21.20
N GLY A 225 -12.50 16.36 -20.96
CA GLY A 225 -11.46 15.35 -20.99
C GLY A 225 -11.81 14.15 -21.85
N GLY A 226 -10.83 13.57 -22.55
CA GLY A 226 -11.07 12.37 -23.35
C GLY A 226 -11.53 11.16 -22.53
N LEU A 227 -11.10 11.05 -21.27
CA LEU A 227 -11.53 10.03 -20.31
C LEU A 227 -12.43 10.64 -19.22
N VAL A 228 -11.96 11.68 -18.52
CA VAL A 228 -12.66 12.29 -17.39
C VAL A 228 -12.77 13.80 -17.54
N GLY A 229 -13.94 14.39 -17.34
CA GLY A 229 -14.11 15.85 -17.38
C GLY A 229 -13.34 16.54 -16.24
N SER A 230 -13.67 16.21 -14.99
CA SER A 230 -12.99 16.72 -13.79
C SER A 230 -12.78 15.68 -12.70
N HIS A 231 -11.59 15.68 -12.08
CA HIS A 231 -11.18 14.74 -11.04
C HIS A 231 -10.71 15.50 -9.79
N TYR A 232 -11.50 15.48 -8.72
CA TYR A 232 -11.20 16.23 -7.49
C TYR A 232 -10.28 15.46 -6.53
N SER A 233 -10.60 14.20 -6.25
CA SER A 233 -9.84 13.30 -5.40
C SER A 233 -10.09 11.85 -5.85
N GLY A 234 -9.32 10.91 -5.30
CA GLY A 234 -9.32 9.51 -5.73
C GLY A 234 -8.15 9.16 -6.64
N THR A 235 -8.26 8.01 -7.31
CA THR A 235 -7.19 7.44 -8.14
C THR A 235 -7.72 7.06 -9.53
N ILE A 236 -7.02 7.50 -10.57
CA ILE A 236 -7.18 7.00 -11.94
C ILE A 236 -5.89 6.30 -12.31
N ALA A 237 -5.95 5.00 -12.59
CA ALA A 237 -4.77 4.18 -12.85
C ALA A 237 -4.92 3.32 -14.10
N ASN A 238 -3.84 3.17 -14.88
CA ASN A 238 -3.79 2.26 -16.03
C ASN A 238 -4.93 2.51 -17.04
N CYS A 239 -5.26 3.77 -17.29
CA CYS A 239 -6.34 4.15 -18.19
C CYS A 239 -5.81 4.89 -19.42
N TYR A 240 -6.55 4.86 -20.52
CA TYR A 240 -6.20 5.71 -21.65
C TYR A 240 -7.38 6.26 -22.46
N SER A 241 -7.12 7.31 -23.23
CA SER A 241 -8.08 7.88 -24.17
C SER A 241 -7.44 8.05 -25.55
N THR A 242 -8.18 7.69 -26.60
CA THR A 242 -7.87 8.09 -27.99
C THR A 242 -8.97 8.97 -28.58
N CYS A 243 -9.88 9.49 -27.76
CA CYS A 243 -10.98 10.33 -28.20
C CYS A 243 -10.49 11.63 -28.83
N SER A 244 -11.14 12.12 -29.89
CA SER A 244 -11.00 13.51 -30.32
C SER A 244 -11.70 14.42 -29.32
N VAL A 245 -11.00 15.43 -28.77
CA VAL A 245 -11.54 16.28 -27.70
C VAL A 245 -11.66 17.72 -28.20
N THR A 246 -12.88 18.28 -28.10
CA THR A 246 -13.16 19.69 -28.43
C THR A 246 -13.76 20.40 -27.23
N GLY A 247 -13.13 21.49 -26.79
CA GLY A 247 -13.65 22.37 -25.74
C GLY A 247 -12.94 23.71 -25.69
N ASP A 248 -13.59 24.70 -25.07
CA ASP A 248 -13.17 26.10 -25.05
C ASP A 248 -12.27 26.43 -23.85
N GLU A 249 -12.50 25.79 -22.69
CA GLU A 249 -11.79 26.03 -21.43
C GLU A 249 -11.42 24.72 -20.72
N ASN A 250 -10.22 24.64 -20.13
CA ASN A 250 -9.72 23.46 -19.39
C ASN A 250 -9.96 22.14 -20.15
N THR A 251 -9.44 22.08 -21.36
CA THR A 251 -9.57 20.94 -22.28
C THR A 251 -8.30 20.10 -22.23
N GLY A 252 -8.44 18.80 -21.98
CA GLY A 252 -7.33 17.86 -21.89
C GLY A 252 -7.54 16.59 -22.69
N GLY A 253 -6.46 16.03 -23.25
CA GLY A 253 -6.54 14.77 -24.00
C GLY A 253 -7.00 13.57 -23.16
N LEU A 254 -6.66 13.56 -21.85
CA LEU A 254 -7.14 12.57 -20.89
C LEU A 254 -8.16 13.18 -19.90
N ILE A 255 -7.75 14.24 -19.19
CA ILE A 255 -8.52 14.88 -18.13
C ILE A 255 -8.57 16.39 -18.32
N GLY A 256 -9.76 16.99 -18.21
CA GLY A 256 -9.95 18.45 -18.32
C GLY A 256 -9.41 19.23 -17.11
N SER A 257 -9.67 18.73 -15.90
CA SER A 257 -9.19 19.33 -14.63
C SER A 257 -8.90 18.26 -13.57
N ASN A 258 -7.78 18.38 -12.86
CA ASN A 258 -7.29 17.36 -11.93
C ASN A 258 -6.81 17.95 -10.59
N SER A 259 -7.20 17.32 -9.49
CA SER A 259 -6.68 17.53 -8.13
C SER A 259 -6.42 16.22 -7.37
N GLY A 260 -6.80 15.07 -7.96
CA GLY A 260 -6.51 13.73 -7.43
C GLY A 260 -5.26 13.08 -8.05
N HIS A 261 -5.07 11.79 -7.80
CA HIS A 261 -3.92 11.02 -8.26
C HIS A 261 -4.19 10.33 -9.60
N VAL A 262 -3.28 10.53 -10.57
CA VAL A 262 -3.37 9.90 -11.90
C VAL A 262 -2.07 9.19 -12.17
N ILE A 263 -2.16 7.89 -12.39
CA ILE A 263 -1.03 6.97 -12.39
C ILE A 263 -1.04 6.19 -13.70
N ASN A 264 0.11 6.12 -14.38
CA ASN A 264 0.32 5.33 -15.59
C ASN A 264 -0.83 5.42 -16.61
N SER A 265 -1.35 6.62 -16.83
CA SER A 265 -2.53 6.83 -17.68
C SER A 265 -2.21 7.79 -18.81
N TYR A 266 -2.73 7.49 -20.00
CA TYR A 266 -2.21 8.02 -21.25
C TYR A 266 -3.28 8.61 -22.15
N TRP A 267 -2.95 9.63 -22.94
CA TRP A 267 -3.77 10.00 -24.09
C TRP A 267 -2.96 9.99 -25.37
N ASN A 268 -3.65 9.74 -26.48
CA ASN A 268 -3.05 9.90 -27.80
C ASN A 268 -3.09 11.38 -28.22
N ILE A 269 -1.92 11.99 -28.43
CA ILE A 269 -1.80 13.42 -28.73
C ILE A 269 -2.43 13.75 -30.09
N GLU A 270 -2.25 12.89 -31.08
CA GLU A 270 -2.66 13.13 -32.45
C GLU A 270 -4.16 12.96 -32.66
N THR A 271 -4.77 11.89 -32.13
CA THR A 271 -6.21 11.64 -32.27
C THR A 271 -7.03 12.56 -31.38
N SER A 272 -6.49 12.96 -30.22
CA SER A 272 -7.18 13.91 -29.34
C SER A 272 -7.22 15.33 -29.89
N GLY A 273 -6.21 15.71 -30.68
CA GLY A 273 -6.01 17.11 -31.07
C GLY A 273 -5.57 18.00 -29.92
N GLN A 274 -5.25 17.43 -28.75
CA GLN A 274 -4.88 18.17 -27.54
C GLN A 274 -3.39 17.95 -27.21
N PRO A 275 -2.58 19.02 -27.19
CA PRO A 275 -1.17 18.90 -26.84
C PRO A 275 -0.93 18.69 -25.35
N ASN A 276 -1.92 18.97 -24.50
CA ASN A 276 -1.82 18.90 -23.04
C ASN A 276 -3.06 18.22 -22.43
N SER A 277 -2.94 17.88 -21.15
CA SER A 277 -3.99 17.35 -20.28
C SER A 277 -3.71 17.84 -18.85
N ALA A 278 -4.73 17.94 -18.00
CA ALA A 278 -4.53 18.33 -16.60
C ALA A 278 -3.71 17.29 -15.81
N ALA A 279 -3.73 16.03 -16.25
CA ALA A 279 -2.91 14.93 -15.73
C ALA A 279 -2.81 13.78 -16.74
N GLY A 280 -1.97 12.78 -16.42
CA GLY A 280 -1.57 11.70 -17.32
C GLY A 280 -0.40 12.09 -18.23
N GLU A 281 -0.02 11.22 -19.14
CA GLU A 281 1.04 11.47 -20.12
C GLU A 281 0.56 11.37 -21.56
N GLY A 282 0.92 12.35 -22.38
CA GLY A 282 0.66 12.32 -23.82
C GLY A 282 1.63 11.37 -24.52
N LYS A 283 1.09 10.50 -25.36
CA LYS A 283 1.87 9.55 -26.16
C LYS A 283 1.48 9.68 -27.63
N THR A 284 2.45 9.46 -28.51
CA THR A 284 2.18 9.43 -29.95
C THR A 284 1.38 8.19 -30.35
N ILE A 285 0.84 8.16 -31.57
CA ILE A 285 0.26 6.93 -32.14
C ILE A 285 1.24 5.77 -32.08
N ASP A 286 2.50 6.00 -32.44
CA ASP A 286 3.53 4.97 -32.45
C ASP A 286 3.83 4.45 -31.04
N GLN A 287 3.96 5.35 -30.05
CA GLN A 287 4.18 4.96 -28.66
C GLN A 287 2.99 4.17 -28.09
N MET A 288 1.76 4.64 -28.34
CA MET A 288 0.54 3.99 -27.88
C MET A 288 0.30 2.60 -28.49
N ARG A 289 1.08 2.20 -29.50
CA ARG A 289 1.02 0.89 -30.17
C ARG A 289 2.16 -0.06 -29.77
N MET A 290 2.96 0.29 -28.77
CA MET A 290 4.08 -0.54 -28.28
C MET A 290 3.78 -1.03 -26.87
N ALA A 291 4.00 -2.33 -26.60
CA ALA A 291 3.73 -2.90 -25.28
C ALA A 291 4.59 -2.24 -24.19
N ASP A 292 5.83 -1.89 -24.53
CA ASP A 292 6.80 -1.22 -23.64
C ASP A 292 6.24 0.07 -23.01
N THR A 293 5.36 0.80 -23.71
CA THR A 293 4.72 2.02 -23.17
C THR A 293 3.82 1.72 -21.97
N PHE A 294 3.29 0.50 -21.88
CA PHE A 294 2.28 0.10 -20.91
C PHE A 294 2.80 -0.92 -19.88
N LEU A 295 4.07 -1.33 -19.95
CA LEU A 295 4.67 -2.21 -18.94
C LEU A 295 4.59 -1.64 -17.52
N ASN A 296 4.59 -0.30 -17.41
CA ASN A 296 4.43 0.40 -16.14
C ASN A 296 3.03 0.25 -15.52
N TRP A 297 2.05 -0.34 -16.22
CA TRP A 297 0.78 -0.68 -15.62
C TRP A 297 0.89 -1.70 -14.47
N GLY A 298 2.04 -2.37 -14.35
CA GLY A 298 2.34 -3.20 -13.19
C GLY A 298 1.40 -4.41 -13.08
N VAL A 299 0.74 -4.79 -14.18
CA VAL A 299 -0.24 -5.87 -14.19
C VAL A 299 0.46 -7.22 -14.15
N CYS A 300 0.02 -8.04 -13.21
CA CYS A 300 0.56 -9.37 -12.94
C CYS A 300 -0.24 -10.50 -13.59
N GLU A 301 -1.38 -10.13 -14.16
CA GLU A 301 -2.29 -11.02 -14.86
C GLU A 301 -2.51 -10.48 -16.27
N GLU A 302 -3.05 -11.32 -17.14
CA GLU A 302 -3.42 -10.95 -18.50
C GLU A 302 -4.68 -10.05 -18.50
N VAL A 303 -4.53 -8.82 -18.01
CA VAL A 303 -5.61 -7.81 -18.04
C VAL A 303 -5.68 -7.16 -19.42
N TRP A 304 -4.52 -6.88 -20.01
CA TRP A 304 -4.37 -6.16 -21.26
C TRP A 304 -3.65 -6.99 -22.32
N THR A 305 -4.04 -6.81 -23.58
CA THR A 305 -3.41 -7.42 -24.76
C THR A 305 -3.15 -6.35 -25.80
N ILE A 306 -2.11 -6.52 -26.62
CA ILE A 306 -1.79 -5.61 -27.71
C ILE A 306 -1.24 -6.38 -28.91
N GLN A 307 -1.62 -5.95 -30.11
CA GLN A 307 -0.91 -6.37 -31.32
C GLN A 307 0.08 -5.27 -31.67
N GLU A 308 1.34 -5.47 -31.27
CA GLU A 308 2.38 -4.44 -31.38
C GLU A 308 2.50 -3.85 -32.79
N GLY A 309 2.60 -2.52 -32.85
CA GLY A 309 2.68 -1.73 -34.07
C GLY A 309 1.38 -1.64 -34.88
N VAL A 310 0.33 -2.37 -34.49
CA VAL A 310 -0.95 -2.42 -35.21
C VAL A 310 -2.03 -1.62 -34.49
N ASP A 311 -2.21 -1.85 -33.19
CA ASP A 311 -3.32 -1.29 -32.43
C ASP A 311 -2.95 -0.90 -31.00
N TYR A 312 -3.94 -0.33 -30.31
CA TYR A 312 -3.86 0.11 -28.91
C TYR A 312 -4.15 -1.06 -27.95
N PRO A 313 -3.69 -1.00 -26.68
CA PRO A 313 -4.01 -2.00 -25.68
C PRO A 313 -5.51 -2.25 -25.56
N ARG A 314 -5.91 -3.50 -25.39
CA ARG A 314 -7.31 -3.88 -25.16
C ARG A 314 -7.42 -4.79 -23.97
N LEU A 315 -8.55 -4.76 -23.30
CA LEU A 315 -8.81 -5.70 -22.23
C LEU A 315 -8.83 -7.12 -22.80
N ALA A 316 -8.09 -8.04 -22.18
CA ALA A 316 -7.88 -9.40 -22.68
C ALA A 316 -9.20 -10.17 -22.87
N TRP A 317 -10.20 -9.87 -22.04
CA TRP A 317 -11.53 -10.48 -22.13
C TRP A 317 -12.29 -10.12 -23.41
N GLN A 318 -11.86 -9.12 -24.19
CA GLN A 318 -12.41 -8.84 -25.53
C GLN A 318 -12.05 -9.92 -26.56
N GLN A 319 -11.10 -10.82 -26.26
CA GLN A 319 -10.69 -11.94 -27.11
C GLN A 319 -10.25 -11.52 -28.54
N LYS A 320 -9.75 -10.29 -28.71
CA LYS A 320 -9.14 -9.83 -29.97
C LYS A 320 -7.69 -10.34 -30.06
N PRO A 321 -7.12 -10.54 -31.27
CA PRO A 321 -5.73 -10.97 -31.42
C PRO A 321 -4.73 -10.02 -30.73
N GLY A 322 -3.64 -10.55 -30.21
CA GLY A 322 -2.58 -9.79 -29.54
C GLY A 322 -1.89 -10.62 -28.46
N ASP A 323 -0.74 -10.14 -28.01
CA ASP A 323 0.01 -10.74 -26.91
C ASP A 323 -0.33 -10.01 -25.59
N PRO A 324 -0.37 -10.70 -24.44
CA PRO A 324 -0.58 -10.06 -23.15
C PRO A 324 0.49 -9.02 -22.83
N ILE A 325 0.08 -7.86 -22.33
CA ILE A 325 0.98 -6.86 -21.75
C ILE A 325 1.22 -7.27 -20.29
N VAL A 326 2.13 -8.21 -20.10
CA VAL A 326 2.55 -8.67 -18.78
C VAL A 326 4.02 -8.38 -18.60
N GLY A 327 4.40 -7.95 -17.39
CA GLY A 327 5.81 -7.76 -17.06
C GLY A 327 6.56 -9.08 -17.17
N THR A 328 7.66 -9.11 -17.93
CA THR A 328 8.67 -10.14 -17.75
C THR A 328 9.56 -9.72 -16.59
N PHE A 329 9.61 -10.51 -15.52
CA PHE A 329 10.50 -10.26 -14.40
C PHE A 329 11.86 -10.88 -14.70
N PRO A 330 12.92 -10.10 -14.95
CA PRO A 330 14.27 -10.66 -15.14
C PRO A 330 14.89 -11.12 -13.81
N LEU A 331 14.07 -11.48 -12.81
CA LEU A 331 14.52 -11.91 -11.49
C LEU A 331 14.85 -13.40 -11.50
N GLN A 332 16.05 -13.75 -11.02
CA GLN A 332 16.42 -15.14 -10.83
C GLN A 332 15.73 -15.71 -9.58
N GLY A 333 14.98 -16.80 -9.73
CA GLY A 333 14.23 -17.44 -8.66
C GLY A 333 12.75 -17.58 -9.02
N ASN A 334 11.92 -18.00 -8.06
CA ASN A 334 10.47 -18.07 -8.22
C ASN A 334 9.72 -17.40 -7.06
N GLY A 335 10.43 -16.70 -6.16
CA GLY A 335 9.84 -15.97 -5.05
C GLY A 335 9.41 -16.82 -3.86
N ASP A 336 9.61 -18.14 -3.87
CA ASP A 336 9.26 -19.00 -2.74
C ASP A 336 10.41 -19.17 -1.73
N SER A 337 10.14 -19.80 -0.59
CA SER A 337 11.12 -20.00 0.48
C SER A 337 12.36 -20.83 0.10
N ASN A 338 12.26 -21.71 -0.90
CA ASN A 338 13.37 -22.54 -1.37
C ASN A 338 14.12 -21.87 -2.52
N SER A 339 13.47 -20.97 -3.27
CA SER A 339 14.04 -20.30 -4.42
C SER A 339 13.61 -18.81 -4.46
N PRO A 340 14.04 -18.00 -3.48
CA PRO A 340 13.72 -16.58 -3.43
C PRO A 340 14.26 -15.85 -4.66
N TYR A 341 13.62 -14.75 -5.02
CA TYR A 341 14.13 -13.85 -6.05
C TYR A 341 15.44 -13.21 -5.62
N LEU A 342 16.43 -13.23 -6.51
CA LEU A 342 17.76 -12.66 -6.29
C LEU A 342 17.84 -11.29 -6.96
N ILE A 343 18.29 -10.29 -6.20
CA ILE A 343 18.39 -8.88 -6.64
C ILE A 343 19.87 -8.48 -6.69
N HIS A 344 20.33 -8.09 -7.85
CA HIS A 344 21.71 -7.69 -8.17
C HIS A 344 21.80 -6.23 -8.63
N THR A 345 20.73 -5.66 -9.20
CA THR A 345 20.75 -4.31 -9.77
C THR A 345 19.62 -3.43 -9.25
N HIS A 346 19.76 -2.13 -9.46
CA HIS A 346 18.75 -1.16 -9.06
C HIS A 346 17.46 -1.29 -9.89
N GLU A 347 17.54 -1.71 -11.16
CA GLU A 347 16.35 -1.99 -11.96
C GLU A 347 15.57 -3.19 -11.43
N GLU A 348 16.26 -4.26 -11.03
CA GLU A 348 15.63 -5.44 -10.42
C GLU A 348 14.90 -5.09 -9.12
N LEU A 349 15.47 -4.21 -8.29
CA LEU A 349 14.81 -3.70 -7.09
C LEU A 349 13.60 -2.81 -7.44
N ASN A 350 13.75 -1.90 -8.39
CA ASN A 350 12.68 -0.97 -8.79
C ASN A 350 11.47 -1.68 -9.42
N ILE A 351 11.70 -2.81 -10.09
CA ILE A 351 10.63 -3.67 -10.62
C ILE A 351 9.72 -4.19 -9.50
N ILE A 352 10.23 -4.43 -8.29
CA ILE A 352 9.40 -4.95 -7.19
C ILE A 352 8.30 -3.95 -6.83
N GLY A 353 8.62 -2.66 -6.74
CA GLY A 353 7.62 -1.62 -6.47
C GLY A 353 6.62 -1.42 -7.61
N LEU A 354 6.99 -1.79 -8.83
CA LEU A 354 6.12 -1.66 -10.01
C LEU A 354 5.04 -2.75 -10.08
N PHE A 355 5.30 -3.95 -9.56
CA PHE A 355 4.42 -5.12 -9.74
C PHE A 355 3.88 -5.66 -8.41
N PRO A 356 2.60 -5.40 -8.07
CA PRO A 356 2.03 -5.81 -6.79
C PRO A 356 2.03 -7.32 -6.48
N CYS A 357 2.02 -8.19 -7.50
CA CYS A 357 2.15 -9.64 -7.32
C CYS A 357 3.53 -10.09 -6.84
N LEU A 358 4.50 -9.19 -6.78
CA LEU A 358 5.80 -9.47 -6.18
C LEU A 358 5.80 -9.16 -4.68
N TRP A 359 4.80 -8.46 -4.15
CA TRP A 359 4.85 -7.94 -2.79
C TRP A 359 4.65 -8.98 -1.69
N ASP A 360 4.16 -10.18 -2.00
CA ASP A 360 4.05 -11.33 -1.09
C ASP A 360 5.19 -12.36 -1.27
N MET A 361 6.13 -12.09 -2.16
CA MET A 361 7.22 -13.00 -2.52
C MET A 361 8.47 -12.82 -1.63
N GLN A 362 9.41 -13.75 -1.75
CA GLN A 362 10.68 -13.72 -1.01
C GLN A 362 11.83 -13.21 -1.88
N PHE A 363 12.65 -12.33 -1.31
CA PHE A 363 13.74 -11.62 -1.96
C PHE A 363 15.04 -11.72 -1.16
N LYS A 364 16.16 -11.79 -1.88
CA LYS A 364 17.52 -11.69 -1.33
C LYS A 364 18.35 -10.70 -2.14
N LEU A 365 18.97 -9.74 -1.48
CA LEU A 365 20.02 -8.96 -2.11
C LEU A 365 21.27 -9.83 -2.33
N MET A 366 21.90 -9.64 -3.47
CA MET A 366 23.13 -10.32 -3.89
C MET A 366 24.28 -9.35 -4.17
N ALA A 367 24.00 -8.05 -4.14
CA ALA A 367 24.96 -6.97 -4.28
C ALA A 367 24.46 -5.74 -3.51
N ASP A 368 25.38 -4.81 -3.24
CA ASP A 368 25.00 -3.47 -2.84
C ASP A 368 24.35 -2.74 -4.04
N ILE A 369 23.30 -1.97 -3.78
CA ILE A 369 22.47 -1.31 -4.78
C ILE A 369 22.61 0.21 -4.63
N ASP A 370 22.89 0.90 -5.72
CA ASP A 370 22.90 2.37 -5.77
C ASP A 370 21.65 2.88 -6.51
N LEU A 371 20.83 3.68 -5.83
CA LEU A 371 19.59 4.25 -6.37
C LEU A 371 19.75 5.68 -6.91
N SER A 372 20.99 6.20 -7.02
CA SER A 372 21.27 7.56 -7.51
C SER A 372 20.78 7.84 -8.95
N HIS A 373 20.42 6.78 -9.69
CA HIS A 373 19.79 6.86 -11.00
C HIS A 373 18.34 7.39 -10.97
N TYR A 374 17.65 7.26 -9.84
CA TYR A 374 16.26 7.68 -9.67
C TYR A 374 16.19 9.04 -8.99
N THR A 375 15.35 9.92 -9.52
CA THR A 375 15.14 11.26 -8.98
C THR A 375 13.65 11.55 -8.79
N GLY A 376 13.30 12.51 -7.93
CA GLY A 376 11.91 12.91 -7.71
C GLY A 376 11.05 11.74 -7.23
N THR A 377 10.18 11.23 -8.10
CA THR A 377 9.27 10.09 -7.82
C THR A 377 9.49 8.91 -8.77
N GLU A 378 10.66 8.85 -9.44
CA GLU A 378 10.96 7.81 -10.45
C GLU A 378 11.14 6.41 -9.86
N PHE A 379 11.54 6.29 -8.59
CA PHE A 379 11.61 5.00 -7.91
C PHE A 379 10.22 4.55 -7.47
N ASN A 380 9.83 3.33 -7.84
CA ASN A 380 8.57 2.74 -7.45
C ASN A 380 8.64 2.24 -6.00
N ILE A 381 7.95 2.92 -5.08
CA ILE A 381 7.84 2.48 -3.69
C ILE A 381 7.10 1.14 -3.60
N ILE A 382 7.65 0.20 -2.84
CA ILE A 382 7.01 -1.09 -2.57
C ILE A 382 5.85 -0.85 -1.59
N THR A 383 4.63 -0.70 -2.11
CA THR A 383 3.56 -0.02 -1.37
C THR A 383 2.94 -0.86 -0.25
N ASN A 384 2.59 -2.13 -0.48
CA ASN A 384 2.04 -3.02 0.56
C ASN A 384 2.76 -4.37 0.59
N PHE A 385 3.90 -4.41 1.28
CA PHE A 385 4.79 -5.57 1.31
C PHE A 385 4.38 -6.59 2.37
N THR A 386 4.04 -7.79 1.92
CA THR A 386 3.64 -8.93 2.77
C THR A 386 4.62 -10.13 2.70
N GLY A 387 5.64 -10.01 1.85
CA GLY A 387 6.64 -11.04 1.61
C GLY A 387 7.82 -11.01 2.60
N VAL A 388 8.96 -11.57 2.17
CA VAL A 388 10.20 -11.58 2.95
C VAL A 388 11.31 -10.89 2.17
N PHE A 389 11.92 -9.85 2.73
CA PHE A 389 13.06 -9.17 2.16
C PHE A 389 14.30 -9.39 3.05
N ASP A 390 15.26 -10.17 2.57
CA ASP A 390 16.53 -10.40 3.25
C ASP A 390 17.65 -9.61 2.54
N GLY A 391 18.09 -8.53 3.17
CA GLY A 391 19.17 -7.71 2.66
C GLY A 391 20.53 -8.41 2.67
N LYS A 392 20.69 -9.55 3.39
CA LYS A 392 21.96 -10.29 3.48
C LYS A 392 23.17 -9.40 3.80
N ASP A 393 22.95 -8.39 4.65
CA ASP A 393 23.93 -7.38 5.04
C ASP A 393 24.43 -6.47 3.90
N HIS A 394 23.74 -6.47 2.76
CA HIS A 394 23.98 -5.53 1.67
C HIS A 394 23.38 -4.16 1.94
N THR A 395 23.93 -3.18 1.21
CA THR A 395 23.54 -1.78 1.27
C THR A 395 22.65 -1.39 0.10
N ILE A 396 21.62 -0.59 0.37
CA ILE A 396 20.93 0.22 -0.62
C ILE A 396 21.29 1.68 -0.34
N ALA A 397 21.94 2.35 -1.29
CA ALA A 397 22.46 3.71 -1.14
C ALA A 397 21.68 4.71 -2.01
N ASN A 398 21.70 5.99 -1.61
CA ASN A 398 21.21 7.12 -2.39
C ASN A 398 19.73 7.02 -2.77
N PHE A 399 18.90 6.50 -1.86
CA PHE A 399 17.44 6.52 -2.05
C PHE A 399 16.94 7.96 -1.88
N THR A 400 16.53 8.58 -2.99
CA THR A 400 15.90 9.91 -2.98
C THR A 400 14.43 9.82 -3.38
N TYR A 401 13.55 10.47 -2.62
CA TYR A 401 12.14 10.58 -2.96
C TYR A 401 11.56 11.96 -2.59
N ASP A 402 11.14 12.73 -3.59
CA ASP A 402 10.60 14.09 -3.43
C ASP A 402 9.15 14.16 -3.92
N SER A 403 8.22 14.28 -2.98
CA SER A 403 6.79 14.38 -3.27
C SER A 403 6.10 15.33 -2.29
N ASN A 404 5.26 16.24 -2.77
CA ASN A 404 4.77 17.34 -1.93
C ASN A 404 3.68 16.95 -0.90
N HIS A 405 3.03 15.78 -1.03
CA HIS A 405 1.87 15.39 -0.22
C HIS A 405 1.66 13.86 -0.08
N THR A 406 2.64 13.02 -0.40
CA THR A 406 2.42 11.55 -0.41
C THR A 406 2.54 10.99 1.00
N ASN A 407 1.62 10.10 1.36
CA ASN A 407 1.67 9.37 2.63
C ASN A 407 2.38 8.02 2.44
N TYR A 408 2.82 7.41 3.53
CA TYR A 408 3.46 6.08 3.54
C TYR A 408 4.69 6.03 2.66
N ILE A 409 5.66 6.91 2.95
CA ILE A 409 6.91 6.98 2.20
C ILE A 409 8.02 6.27 2.97
N GLY A 410 8.70 5.39 2.26
CA GLY A 410 9.95 4.72 2.57
C GLY A 410 10.33 3.85 1.38
N LEU A 411 11.42 3.10 1.45
CA LEU A 411 11.68 2.05 0.44
C LEU A 411 10.47 1.10 0.34
N PHE A 412 9.84 0.85 1.49
CA PHE A 412 8.54 0.19 1.63
C PHE A 412 7.50 1.20 2.14
N GLY A 413 6.33 1.28 1.51
CA GLY A 413 5.26 2.15 1.98
C GLY A 413 4.65 1.60 3.27
N TYR A 414 4.16 0.38 3.19
CA TYR A 414 3.61 -0.37 4.31
C TYR A 414 4.13 -1.81 4.32
N VAL A 415 4.56 -2.28 5.50
CA VAL A 415 4.98 -3.66 5.72
C VAL A 415 3.89 -4.36 6.53
N GLU A 416 3.05 -5.14 5.85
CA GLU A 416 1.88 -5.82 6.40
C GLU A 416 2.11 -7.33 6.42
N SER A 417 2.15 -7.97 7.57
CA SER A 417 2.44 -9.42 7.69
C SER A 417 3.76 -9.91 7.08
N GLY A 418 4.57 -9.02 6.47
CA GLY A 418 5.84 -9.34 5.85
C GLY A 418 7.02 -9.30 6.81
N ARG A 419 8.25 -9.44 6.30
CA ARG A 419 9.45 -9.36 7.14
C ARG A 419 10.62 -8.75 6.38
N ILE A 420 11.30 -7.78 6.98
CA ILE A 420 12.52 -7.19 6.45
C ILE A 420 13.67 -7.50 7.41
N ASN A 421 14.78 -8.05 6.88
CA ASN A 421 15.96 -8.35 7.69
C ASN A 421 17.27 -7.92 7.05
N ASN A 422 18.28 -7.67 7.88
CA ASN A 422 19.70 -7.60 7.47
C ASN A 422 19.95 -6.59 6.34
N LEU A 423 19.36 -5.39 6.43
CA LEU A 423 19.38 -4.39 5.36
C LEU A 423 19.96 -3.07 5.84
N ARG A 424 20.81 -2.47 5.01
CA ARG A 424 21.52 -1.22 5.31
C ARG A 424 21.06 -0.16 4.32
N LEU A 425 20.61 0.99 4.82
CA LEU A 425 20.28 2.16 4.01
C LEU A 425 21.32 3.24 4.27
N ILE A 426 21.92 3.80 3.21
CA ILE A 426 22.94 4.84 3.33
C ILE A 426 22.56 6.01 2.43
N ASP A 427 22.71 7.23 2.95
CA ASP A 427 22.47 8.48 2.22
C ASP A 427 21.03 8.56 1.67
N VAL A 428 20.06 8.44 2.58
CA VAL A 428 18.63 8.49 2.23
C VAL A 428 18.10 9.91 2.33
N GLU A 429 17.44 10.40 1.29
CA GLU A 429 16.79 11.71 1.25
C GLU A 429 15.31 11.59 0.89
N VAL A 430 14.41 11.87 1.84
CA VAL A 430 12.97 11.84 1.62
C VAL A 430 12.37 13.18 1.96
N ASN A 431 11.75 13.83 0.97
CA ASN A 431 10.92 15.00 1.16
C ASN A 431 9.46 14.65 0.84
N ALA A 432 8.65 14.45 1.89
CA ALA A 432 7.22 14.19 1.77
C ALA A 432 6.37 15.48 1.84
N GLY A 433 6.98 16.64 2.06
CA GLY A 433 6.28 17.89 2.31
C GLY A 433 5.27 17.76 3.46
N THR A 434 3.98 17.77 3.11
CA THR A 434 2.89 17.63 4.10
C THR A 434 2.45 16.19 4.37
N GLY A 435 3.14 15.20 3.79
CA GLY A 435 2.84 13.78 3.88
C GLY A 435 2.98 13.18 5.29
N TYR A 436 2.25 12.10 5.53
CA TYR A 436 2.19 11.35 6.78
C TYR A 436 2.87 9.99 6.64
N TYR A 437 3.33 9.41 7.75
CA TYR A 437 3.96 8.07 7.78
C TYR A 437 5.20 8.02 6.89
N VAL A 438 6.27 8.68 7.35
CA VAL A 438 7.48 8.90 6.55
C VAL A 438 8.69 8.32 7.28
N GLY A 439 9.41 7.42 6.62
CA GLY A 439 10.65 6.82 7.11
C GLY A 439 11.62 6.52 5.98
N ALA A 440 12.89 6.26 6.30
CA ALA A 440 13.85 5.82 5.29
C ALA A 440 13.52 4.40 4.77
N LEU A 441 13.23 3.48 5.70
CA LEU A 441 12.95 2.08 5.37
C LEU A 441 11.48 1.84 5.10
N ALA A 442 10.62 2.27 6.03
CA ALA A 442 9.18 2.04 5.92
C ALA A 442 8.35 3.27 6.32
N GLY A 443 7.28 3.55 5.57
CA GLY A 443 6.27 4.51 6.02
C GLY A 443 5.54 4.00 7.27
N SER A 444 5.08 2.75 7.23
CA SER A 444 4.48 2.07 8.38
C SER A 444 4.84 0.58 8.43
N ASN A 445 4.86 0.00 9.63
CA ASN A 445 5.16 -1.40 9.89
C ASN A 445 4.16 -2.01 10.87
N SER A 446 3.46 -3.07 10.45
CA SER A 446 2.62 -3.91 11.34
C SER A 446 3.20 -5.32 11.53
N SER A 447 4.44 -5.55 11.10
CA SER A 447 5.10 -6.86 11.17
C SER A 447 6.54 -6.75 11.70
N THR A 448 7.48 -7.55 11.19
CA THR A 448 8.85 -7.64 11.75
C THR A 448 9.89 -6.95 10.88
N ILE A 449 10.60 -6.00 11.47
CA ILE A 449 11.84 -5.40 10.94
C ILE A 449 12.97 -5.73 11.90
N LYS A 450 14.03 -6.38 11.40
CA LYS A 450 15.12 -6.87 12.26
C LYS A 450 16.50 -6.69 11.63
N ASN A 451 17.50 -6.28 12.42
CA ASN A 451 18.87 -6.12 11.94
C ASN A 451 18.94 -5.15 10.73
N CYS A 452 18.16 -4.08 10.76
CA CYS A 452 18.13 -3.08 9.69
C CYS A 452 18.57 -1.72 10.22
N TYR A 453 19.30 -0.95 9.42
CA TYR A 453 19.73 0.38 9.83
C TYR A 453 19.78 1.39 8.70
N ALA A 454 19.71 2.66 9.07
CA ALA A 454 19.90 3.78 8.17
C ALA A 454 21.07 4.67 8.63
N LYS A 455 21.82 5.24 7.69
CA LYS A 455 22.93 6.16 7.96
C LYS A 455 22.81 7.41 7.10
N ASN A 456 23.10 8.56 7.70
CA ASN A 456 23.06 9.86 7.04
C ASN A 456 21.70 10.13 6.35
N VAL A 457 20.63 10.08 7.14
CA VAL A 457 19.27 10.30 6.64
C VAL A 457 18.92 11.79 6.57
N SER A 458 18.10 12.19 5.60
CA SER A 458 17.47 13.51 5.53
C SER A 458 16.00 13.32 5.27
N ILE A 459 15.17 13.34 6.32
CA ILE A 459 13.76 13.00 6.24
C ILE A 459 12.90 14.21 6.62
N LEU A 460 12.03 14.64 5.72
CA LEU A 460 11.06 15.71 5.91
C LEU A 460 9.63 15.21 5.67
N GLY A 461 8.74 15.50 6.60
CA GLY A 461 7.30 15.23 6.47
C GLY A 461 6.47 16.01 7.48
N ASN A 462 5.22 15.60 7.72
CA ASN A 462 4.30 16.32 8.61
C ASN A 462 3.98 15.52 9.90
N TYR A 463 3.32 14.37 9.77
CA TYR A 463 2.94 13.51 10.91
C TYR A 463 3.63 12.15 10.82
N PHE A 464 4.10 11.65 11.98
CA PHE A 464 4.75 10.34 12.09
C PHE A 464 5.98 10.24 11.17
N VAL A 465 6.95 11.10 11.42
CA VAL A 465 8.16 11.24 10.61
C VAL A 465 9.35 10.68 11.38
N ALA A 466 10.17 9.86 10.72
CA ALA A 466 11.29 9.23 11.38
C ALA A 466 12.49 8.91 10.50
N GLY A 467 13.64 8.68 11.12
CA GLY A 467 14.84 8.27 10.41
C GLY A 467 14.77 6.84 9.85
N LEU A 468 13.95 5.94 10.41
CA LEU A 468 13.80 4.58 9.90
C LEU A 468 12.36 4.22 9.53
N VAL A 469 11.42 4.34 10.48
CA VAL A 469 10.02 3.91 10.29
C VAL A 469 9.04 4.99 10.75
N GLY A 470 8.13 5.44 9.88
CA GLY A 470 7.15 6.47 10.24
C GLY A 470 6.25 6.05 11.41
N ALA A 471 5.56 4.91 11.28
CA ALA A 471 4.76 4.30 12.36
C ALA A 471 5.02 2.80 12.53
N ASN A 472 5.04 2.33 13.77
CA ASN A 472 5.26 0.93 14.12
C ASN A 472 4.13 0.38 15.00
N GLU A 473 3.38 -0.59 14.50
CA GLU A 473 2.45 -1.45 15.24
C GLU A 473 3.02 -2.87 15.43
N GLY A 474 4.08 -3.22 14.68
CA GLY A 474 4.76 -4.49 14.74
C GLY A 474 5.98 -4.51 15.68
N THR A 475 7.01 -5.27 15.30
CA THR A 475 8.26 -5.43 16.05
C THR A 475 9.43 -4.86 15.26
N ILE A 476 10.21 -3.99 15.91
CA ILE A 476 11.49 -3.47 15.43
C ILE A 476 12.57 -3.94 16.40
N THR A 477 13.57 -4.66 15.93
CA THR A 477 14.61 -5.24 16.79
C THR A 477 16.01 -5.16 16.18
N ASN A 478 17.01 -4.78 16.98
CA ASN A 478 18.41 -4.63 16.52
C ASN A 478 18.49 -3.66 15.34
N CYS A 479 17.80 -2.52 15.44
CA CYS A 479 17.70 -1.53 14.38
C CYS A 479 18.19 -0.16 14.85
N PHE A 480 18.79 0.61 13.96
CA PHE A 480 19.31 1.92 14.34
C PHE A 480 19.36 2.95 13.22
N VAL A 481 19.47 4.22 13.61
CA VAL A 481 19.76 5.34 12.72
C VAL A 481 21.06 6.00 13.18
N ASN A 482 22.02 6.13 12.27
CA ASN A 482 23.32 6.74 12.55
C ASN A 482 23.52 8.04 11.77
N GLY A 483 23.27 9.16 12.45
CA GLY A 483 23.41 10.50 11.91
C GLY A 483 22.36 10.88 10.86
N GLY A 484 22.32 12.18 10.55
CA GLY A 484 21.31 12.76 9.67
C GLY A 484 20.35 13.70 10.41
N THR A 485 19.28 14.08 9.72
CA THR A 485 18.25 14.98 10.22
C THR A 485 16.84 14.46 9.91
N VAL A 486 15.97 14.52 10.90
CA VAL A 486 14.54 14.23 10.79
C VAL A 486 13.77 15.50 11.15
N SER A 487 12.88 15.94 10.25
CA SER A 487 12.05 17.14 10.46
C SER A 487 10.58 16.81 10.24
N GLY A 488 9.76 17.02 11.26
CA GLY A 488 8.31 16.81 11.20
C GLY A 488 7.54 17.88 11.97
N SER A 489 6.28 18.10 11.63
CA SER A 489 5.44 19.01 12.43
C SER A 489 4.93 18.34 13.71
N ASN A 490 4.67 17.03 13.69
CA ASN A 490 4.21 16.32 14.87
C ASN A 490 4.70 14.87 14.93
N LEU A 491 5.06 14.44 16.15
CA LEU A 491 5.57 13.10 16.45
C LEU A 491 6.76 12.73 15.55
N ALA A 492 7.76 13.61 15.51
CA ALA A 492 9.05 13.34 14.88
C ALA A 492 9.92 12.48 15.81
N GLY A 493 10.47 11.37 15.32
CA GLY A 493 11.33 10.48 16.10
C GLY A 493 12.60 10.10 15.35
N GLY A 494 13.74 9.93 16.03
CA GLY A 494 14.97 9.60 15.32
C GLY A 494 14.93 8.21 14.68
N LEU A 495 14.36 7.22 15.37
CA LEU A 495 14.13 5.87 14.82
C LEU A 495 12.70 5.68 14.31
N VAL A 496 11.71 6.01 15.15
CA VAL A 496 10.29 5.76 14.86
C VAL A 496 9.43 6.98 15.17
N GLY A 497 8.50 7.37 14.30
CA GLY A 497 7.64 8.52 14.54
C GLY A 497 6.62 8.20 15.63
N LEU A 498 5.76 7.21 15.37
CA LEU A 498 4.82 6.65 16.34
C LEU A 498 5.09 5.17 16.60
N ASN A 499 5.28 4.79 17.86
CA ASN A 499 5.36 3.39 18.26
C ASN A 499 4.10 2.96 19.03
N ALA A 500 3.32 2.05 18.46
CA ALA A 500 2.25 1.30 19.13
C ALA A 500 2.61 -0.19 19.34
N GLY A 501 3.70 -0.66 18.71
CA GLY A 501 4.22 -2.02 18.83
C GLY A 501 5.41 -2.16 19.80
N GLN A 502 6.42 -2.92 19.39
CA GLN A 502 7.63 -3.20 20.17
C GLN A 502 8.89 -2.67 19.49
N ILE A 503 9.71 -1.95 20.25
CA ILE A 503 11.07 -1.53 19.87
C ILE A 503 12.03 -2.13 20.88
N THR A 504 13.05 -2.87 20.44
CA THR A 504 14.00 -3.55 21.34
C THR A 504 15.41 -3.56 20.76
N ASN A 505 16.42 -3.28 21.59
CA ASN A 505 17.83 -3.26 21.16
C ASN A 505 18.07 -2.28 20.01
N CYS A 506 17.59 -1.04 20.17
CA CYS A 506 17.62 -0.05 19.11
C CYS A 506 18.29 1.25 19.56
N TYR A 507 18.81 2.02 18.61
CA TYR A 507 19.35 3.34 18.92
C TYR A 507 19.24 4.35 17.78
N ALA A 508 19.37 5.63 18.13
CA ALA A 508 19.37 6.74 17.20
C ALA A 508 20.41 7.81 17.58
N THR A 509 21.12 8.35 16.59
CA THR A 509 22.11 9.43 16.76
C THR A 509 21.90 10.64 15.87
N ASP A 510 20.83 10.62 15.07
CA ASP A 510 20.40 11.72 14.22
C ASP A 510 19.81 12.90 15.02
N SER A 511 19.74 14.06 14.37
CA SER A 511 19.08 15.24 14.95
C SER A 511 17.62 15.29 14.54
N VAL A 512 16.74 15.54 15.51
CA VAL A 512 15.28 15.48 15.33
C VAL A 512 14.69 16.85 15.63
N ALA A 513 13.97 17.43 14.67
CA ALA A 513 13.21 18.65 14.83
C ALA A 513 11.71 18.36 14.69
N GLY A 514 10.94 18.70 15.72
CA GLY A 514 9.49 18.57 15.75
C GLY A 514 8.81 19.90 16.06
N ASP A 515 7.85 20.39 15.26
CA ASP A 515 7.15 21.63 15.62
C ASP A 515 6.41 21.48 16.95
N PHE A 516 5.63 20.40 17.10
CA PHE A 516 4.84 20.13 18.31
C PHE A 516 5.49 19.07 19.20
N THR A 517 5.87 17.92 18.66
CA THR A 517 6.43 16.80 19.43
C THR A 517 7.65 16.21 18.74
N ALA A 518 8.73 16.04 19.49
CA ALA A 518 9.98 15.43 19.03
C ALA A 518 10.54 14.49 20.11
N GLY A 519 11.05 13.34 19.70
CA GLY A 519 11.82 12.46 20.57
C GLY A 519 13.06 11.91 19.89
N GLY A 520 14.14 11.72 20.64
CA GLY A 520 15.38 11.22 20.07
C GLY A 520 15.27 9.82 19.47
N LEU A 521 14.46 8.93 20.05
CA LEU A 521 14.18 7.60 19.51
C LEU A 521 12.78 7.55 18.91
N THR A 522 11.78 7.99 19.69
CA THR A 522 10.37 7.96 19.28
C THR A 522 9.68 9.30 19.41
N GLY A 523 8.94 9.76 18.40
CA GLY A 523 8.09 10.94 18.54
C GLY A 523 6.97 10.71 19.56
N GLY A 524 6.24 9.61 19.39
CA GLY A 524 5.23 9.11 20.31
C GLY A 524 5.41 7.63 20.63
N ASN A 525 5.19 7.26 21.88
CA ASN A 525 5.20 5.88 22.34
C ASN A 525 3.90 5.52 23.06
N GLY A 526 3.07 4.71 22.39
CA GLY A 526 1.94 3.99 22.94
C GLY A 526 2.24 2.51 23.22
N GLY A 527 3.36 1.98 22.71
CA GLY A 527 3.79 0.60 22.87
C GLY A 527 4.98 0.43 23.83
N THR A 528 5.82 -0.58 23.57
CA THR A 528 7.00 -0.88 24.40
C THR A 528 8.31 -0.43 23.73
N ILE A 529 9.17 0.21 24.51
CA ILE A 529 10.58 0.46 24.18
C ILE A 529 11.44 -0.22 25.24
N ALA A 530 12.32 -1.12 24.82
CA ALA A 530 13.22 -1.85 25.71
C ALA A 530 14.67 -1.80 25.23
N ASN A 531 15.62 -1.76 26.16
CA ASN A 531 17.04 -1.92 25.86
C ASN A 531 17.52 -1.01 24.72
N SER A 532 17.20 0.28 24.79
CA SER A 532 17.36 1.19 23.65
C SER A 532 17.85 2.56 24.07
N TYR A 533 18.55 3.27 23.19
CA TYR A 533 19.17 4.54 23.59
C TYR A 533 19.27 5.61 22.49
N THR A 534 19.57 6.84 22.92
CA THR A 534 19.86 7.97 22.02
C THR A 534 21.14 8.68 22.44
N GLN A 535 21.92 9.16 21.47
CA GLN A 535 23.19 9.85 21.75
C GLN A 535 23.61 10.78 20.60
N GLY A 536 24.20 11.94 20.91
CA GLY A 536 24.98 12.75 19.97
C GLY A 536 24.18 13.71 19.07
N GLY A 537 22.92 13.38 18.76
CA GLY A 537 22.01 14.28 18.04
C GLY A 537 21.41 15.38 18.91
N ASN A 538 20.83 16.40 18.28
CA ASN A 538 20.01 17.41 18.95
C ASN A 538 18.52 17.10 18.74
N VAL A 539 17.71 17.17 19.80
CA VAL A 539 16.25 17.04 19.73
C VAL A 539 15.62 18.40 20.04
N SER A 540 14.92 18.98 19.06
CA SER A 540 14.36 20.33 19.18
C SER A 540 12.87 20.43 18.85
N GLY A 541 12.18 21.39 19.48
CA GLY A 541 10.78 21.68 19.18
C GLY A 541 10.06 22.53 20.23
N ASN A 542 8.73 22.70 20.11
CA ASN A 542 8.01 23.66 20.95
C ASN A 542 7.33 23.07 22.20
N TYR A 543 6.70 21.88 22.14
CA TYR A 543 5.79 21.46 23.22
C TYR A 543 6.15 20.19 23.97
N TRP A 544 6.42 19.07 23.30
CA TRP A 544 6.70 17.79 23.97
C TRP A 544 8.02 17.24 23.44
N ILE A 545 9.11 17.56 24.14
CA ILE A 545 10.46 17.26 23.69
C ILE A 545 11.12 16.30 24.67
N GLY A 546 11.44 15.09 24.20
CA GLY A 546 12.04 14.04 25.03
C GLY A 546 13.36 13.55 24.46
N GLY A 547 14.37 13.35 25.32
CA GLY A 547 15.63 12.77 24.86
C GLY A 547 15.49 11.36 24.28
N LEU A 548 14.55 10.56 24.79
CA LEU A 548 14.16 9.27 24.22
C LEU A 548 12.81 9.35 23.51
N SER A 549 11.76 9.81 24.19
CA SER A 549 10.40 9.85 23.64
C SER A 549 9.72 11.21 23.84
N GLY A 550 9.18 11.82 22.79
CA GLY A 550 8.47 13.10 22.89
C GLY A 550 7.20 12.98 23.74
N TYR A 551 6.29 12.08 23.34
CA TYR A 551 5.05 11.78 24.03
C TYR A 551 4.97 10.31 24.41
N ASN A 552 4.71 9.98 25.67
CA ASN A 552 4.53 8.61 26.14
C ASN A 552 3.12 8.44 26.73
N PHE A 553 2.32 7.54 26.18
CA PHE A 553 0.89 7.47 26.48
C PHE A 553 0.36 6.05 26.55
N LEU A 554 -0.80 5.87 27.17
CA LEU A 554 -1.46 4.57 27.24
C LEU A 554 -2.16 4.26 25.90
N GLY A 555 -1.47 3.58 24.99
CA GLY A 555 -2.00 3.05 23.73
C GLY A 555 -2.05 1.52 23.71
N GLY A 556 -3.07 0.94 23.07
CA GLY A 556 -3.20 -0.52 22.91
C GLY A 556 -3.26 -1.32 24.22
N GLU A 557 -2.89 -2.61 24.16
CA GLU A 557 -2.90 -3.52 25.32
C GLU A 557 -1.67 -3.36 26.25
N SER A 558 -0.55 -2.83 25.74
CA SER A 558 0.71 -2.73 26.48
C SER A 558 0.92 -1.39 27.19
N GLY A 559 0.35 -0.30 26.67
CA GLY A 559 0.62 1.06 27.13
C GLY A 559 2.06 1.52 26.86
N GLY A 560 2.31 2.83 26.98
CA GLY A 560 3.62 3.45 26.79
C GLY A 560 4.63 3.02 27.84
N LYS A 561 5.29 1.88 27.61
CA LYS A 561 6.28 1.28 28.50
C LYS A 561 7.69 1.57 28.00
N ILE A 562 8.56 2.06 28.89
CA ILE A 562 9.98 2.29 28.61
C ILE A 562 10.80 1.56 29.67
N THR A 563 11.72 0.69 29.26
CA THR A 563 12.48 -0.16 30.18
C THR A 563 13.93 -0.33 29.73
N ASN A 564 14.87 -0.15 30.65
CA ASN A 564 16.30 -0.30 30.38
C ASN A 564 16.75 0.57 29.19
N CYS A 565 16.38 1.85 29.22
CA CYS A 565 16.70 2.79 28.14
C CYS A 565 17.51 3.95 28.68
N TYR A 566 18.27 4.62 27.80
CA TYR A 566 18.90 5.88 28.18
C TYR A 566 18.87 6.95 27.10
N ALA A 567 18.94 8.22 27.51
CA ALA A 567 19.06 9.36 26.61
C ALA A 567 20.27 10.23 26.94
N ALA A 568 21.09 10.49 25.92
CA ALA A 568 22.30 11.33 25.99
C ALA A 568 22.42 12.29 24.79
N SER A 569 21.28 12.64 24.18
CA SER A 569 21.17 13.68 23.15
C SER A 569 20.95 15.06 23.78
N SER A 570 21.40 16.14 23.12
CA SER A 570 21.11 17.50 23.58
C SER A 570 19.67 17.88 23.29
N LEU A 571 19.06 18.72 24.15
CA LEU A 571 17.66 19.11 24.03
C LEU A 571 17.49 20.62 23.91
N GLU A 572 16.58 21.03 23.02
CA GLU A 572 16.14 22.42 22.88
C GLU A 572 14.60 22.47 22.81
N GLY A 573 13.95 23.12 23.77
CA GLY A 573 12.50 23.27 23.68
C GLY A 573 11.90 24.27 24.66
N VAL A 574 10.62 24.56 24.46
CA VAL A 574 9.93 25.66 25.16
C VAL A 574 9.02 25.16 26.29
N SER A 575 8.13 24.21 25.99
CA SER A 575 7.22 23.59 26.96
C SER A 575 7.56 22.11 27.12
N TYR A 576 7.23 21.53 28.27
CA TYR A 576 7.40 20.11 28.63
C TYR A 576 8.60 19.40 27.96
N VAL A 577 9.79 19.87 28.31
CA VAL A 577 11.04 19.26 27.89
C VAL A 577 11.53 18.32 28.99
N GLY A 578 11.77 17.07 28.65
CA GLY A 578 12.28 16.07 29.59
C GLY A 578 13.50 15.34 29.06
N GLY A 579 14.48 15.12 29.94
CA GLY A 579 15.72 14.42 29.66
C GLY A 579 15.50 13.04 29.05
N LEU A 580 14.47 12.32 29.49
CA LEU A 580 14.05 11.05 28.88
C LEU A 580 12.74 11.21 28.10
N VAL A 581 11.71 11.82 28.71
CA VAL A 581 10.36 11.92 28.13
C VAL A 581 9.82 13.33 28.19
N GLY A 582 9.33 13.88 27.07
CA GLY A 582 8.73 15.21 27.05
C GLY A 582 7.44 15.28 27.86
N TYR A 583 6.42 14.52 27.44
CA TYR A 583 5.13 14.45 28.12
C TYR A 583 4.72 13.00 28.40
N SER A 584 4.33 12.71 29.63
CA SER A 584 3.82 11.40 30.05
C SER A 584 2.34 11.45 30.39
N ASN A 585 1.58 10.51 29.82
CA ASN A 585 0.16 10.29 30.08
C ASN A 585 -0.07 8.82 30.43
N PHE A 586 0.07 8.48 31.71
CA PHE A 586 0.02 7.10 32.23
C PHE A 586 1.14 6.18 31.70
N GLY A 587 2.35 6.73 31.51
CA GLY A 587 3.53 5.95 31.14
C GLY A 587 4.02 5.00 32.24
N VAL A 588 4.64 3.90 31.85
CA VAL A 588 5.27 2.93 32.75
C VAL A 588 6.77 2.90 32.51
N TYR A 589 7.56 3.11 33.56
CA TYR A 589 9.01 3.26 33.48
C TYR A 589 9.71 2.24 34.36
N SER A 590 10.87 1.74 33.91
CA SER A 590 11.72 0.85 34.70
C SER A 590 13.18 1.04 34.30
N SER A 591 14.05 1.33 35.27
CA SER A 591 15.50 1.33 35.08
C SER A 591 15.96 2.15 33.86
N SER A 592 15.41 3.35 33.68
CA SER A 592 15.72 4.21 32.53
C SER A 592 16.40 5.50 32.95
N PHE A 593 17.37 5.94 32.15
CA PHE A 593 18.33 6.97 32.53
C PHE A 593 18.37 8.14 31.55
N TRP A 594 18.76 9.32 32.01
CA TRP A 594 19.09 10.45 31.15
C TRP A 594 20.29 11.22 31.69
N ASP A 595 21.08 11.77 30.78
CA ASP A 595 22.26 12.55 31.17
C ASP A 595 21.88 13.97 31.60
N ASN A 596 22.01 14.24 32.90
CA ASN A 596 21.70 15.54 33.50
C ASN A 596 22.86 16.55 33.46
N THR A 597 24.04 16.13 32.99
CA THR A 597 25.17 17.02 32.73
C THR A 597 25.03 17.64 31.34
N ILE A 598 24.54 16.88 30.35
CA ILE A 598 24.20 17.39 29.01
C ILE A 598 22.96 18.28 29.07
N ASN A 599 21.94 17.89 29.85
CA ASN A 599 20.65 18.56 29.90
C ASN A 599 20.32 19.14 31.31
N PRO A 600 21.17 20.01 31.89
CA PRO A 600 21.09 20.41 33.30
C PRO A 600 19.87 21.27 33.65
N LEU A 601 19.13 21.75 32.65
CA LEU A 601 17.98 22.63 32.83
C LEU A 601 16.64 21.89 32.94
N PHE A 602 16.64 20.57 32.66
CA PHE A 602 15.40 19.80 32.51
C PHE A 602 15.25 18.74 33.59
N THR A 603 14.05 18.21 33.73
CA THR A 603 13.72 17.04 34.56
C THR A 603 13.71 15.78 33.70
N GLY A 604 13.63 14.58 34.29
CA GLY A 604 13.54 13.35 33.50
C GLY A 604 12.27 13.24 32.66
N ILE A 605 11.14 13.70 33.20
CA ILE A 605 9.87 13.82 32.49
C ILE A 605 9.42 15.29 32.56
N GLY A 606 8.97 15.88 31.45
CA GLY A 606 8.67 17.30 31.38
C GLY A 606 7.41 17.75 32.14
N ASN A 607 6.43 16.87 32.35
CA ASN A 607 5.15 17.22 33.02
C ASN A 607 4.92 16.54 34.39
N THR A 608 5.75 15.57 34.78
CA THR A 608 5.58 14.79 36.01
C THR A 608 6.93 14.23 36.48
N THR A 609 6.93 13.40 37.52
CA THR A 609 8.11 12.66 37.98
C THR A 609 7.79 11.18 38.13
N ASP A 610 8.80 10.33 37.91
CA ASP A 610 8.75 8.90 38.19
C ASP A 610 10.14 8.46 38.72
N PRO A 611 10.22 7.70 39.83
CA PRO A 611 11.49 7.27 40.41
C PRO A 611 12.32 6.35 39.48
N ASN A 612 11.70 5.74 38.47
CA ASN A 612 12.37 4.88 37.51
C ASN A 612 12.92 5.64 36.28
N VAL A 613 12.74 6.97 36.25
CA VAL A 613 13.37 7.86 35.28
C VAL A 613 14.48 8.65 35.99
N ILE A 614 15.70 8.14 35.87
CA ILE A 614 16.83 8.49 36.72
C ILE A 614 17.75 9.45 35.98
N GLY A 615 17.97 10.64 36.54
CA GLY A 615 18.94 11.59 36.00
C GLY A 615 20.31 11.36 36.61
N GLU A 616 21.29 11.04 35.77
CA GLU A 616 22.67 10.78 36.20
C GLU A 616 23.66 11.72 35.52
N SER A 617 24.78 11.98 36.19
CA SER A 617 25.86 12.76 35.57
C SER A 617 26.54 11.97 34.46
N THR A 618 27.20 12.64 33.51
CA THR A 618 27.97 11.94 32.46
C THR A 618 28.94 10.90 33.03
N THR A 619 29.65 11.22 34.12
CA THR A 619 30.53 10.26 34.80
C THR A 619 29.78 9.01 35.26
N ASN A 620 28.59 9.16 35.85
CA ASN A 620 27.79 8.02 36.31
C ASN A 620 27.16 7.25 35.14
N MET A 621 26.75 7.95 34.08
CA MET A 621 26.30 7.35 32.81
C MET A 621 27.41 6.58 32.08
N GLN A 622 28.67 6.83 32.43
CA GLN A 622 29.86 6.11 31.94
C GLN A 622 30.38 5.09 32.97
N THR A 623 29.59 4.76 33.99
CA THR A 623 30.00 3.83 35.06
C THR A 623 29.13 2.57 35.04
N LYS A 624 29.74 1.39 34.80
CA LYS A 624 29.03 0.09 34.68
C LYS A 624 28.12 -0.20 35.88
N SER A 625 28.61 0.06 37.10
CA SER A 625 27.85 -0.22 38.32
C SER A 625 26.55 0.57 38.43
N THR A 626 26.44 1.75 37.79
CA THR A 626 25.20 2.54 37.75
C THR A 626 24.06 1.72 37.16
N PHE A 627 24.33 1.02 36.06
CA PHE A 627 23.34 0.26 35.31
C PHE A 627 23.14 -1.15 35.88
N THR A 628 24.21 -1.84 36.27
CA THR A 628 24.06 -3.19 36.86
C THR A 628 23.28 -3.15 38.18
N ASN A 629 23.42 -2.09 38.98
CA ASN A 629 22.62 -1.87 40.19
C ASN A 629 21.13 -1.64 39.88
N ALA A 630 20.80 -1.17 38.68
CA ALA A 630 19.43 -1.03 38.19
C ALA A 630 18.94 -2.27 37.43
N GLY A 631 19.71 -3.36 37.43
CA GLY A 631 19.34 -4.65 36.83
C GLY A 631 19.62 -4.77 35.33
N TRP A 632 20.50 -3.93 34.77
CA TRP A 632 20.91 -4.08 33.37
C TRP A 632 21.90 -5.21 33.18
N ASP A 633 21.61 -6.07 32.22
CA ASP A 633 22.42 -7.24 31.88
C ASP A 633 23.58 -6.88 30.96
N PHE A 634 24.80 -6.99 31.47
CA PHE A 634 26.05 -6.70 30.76
C PHE A 634 26.81 -7.99 30.47
N ILE A 635 27.52 -8.02 29.33
CA ILE A 635 28.40 -9.15 29.00
C ILE A 635 29.25 -9.59 30.20
N GLY A 636 29.14 -10.88 30.53
CA GLY A 636 29.92 -11.55 31.58
C GLY A 636 29.47 -11.27 33.01
N GLU A 637 28.35 -10.57 33.18
CA GLU A 637 27.59 -10.46 34.42
C GLU A 637 26.61 -11.67 34.50
N THR A 638 26.28 -12.17 35.69
CA THR A 638 25.31 -13.29 35.83
C THR A 638 24.30 -13.09 36.96
N SER A 639 24.36 -11.97 37.67
CA SER A 639 23.46 -11.69 38.80
C SER A 639 22.12 -11.14 38.33
N ASN A 640 22.05 -10.52 37.16
CA ASN A 640 20.84 -9.85 36.66
C ASN A 640 20.36 -10.32 35.28
N GLY A 641 21.00 -11.34 34.70
CA GLY A 641 20.58 -11.97 33.45
C GLY A 641 21.65 -12.92 32.89
N THR A 642 21.35 -13.51 31.74
CA THR A 642 22.30 -14.25 30.89
C THR A 642 22.14 -13.89 29.41
N GLU A 643 21.38 -12.85 29.14
CA GLU A 643 21.04 -12.31 27.83
C GLU A 643 22.17 -11.43 27.26
N ASP A 644 23.11 -10.98 28.10
CA ASP A 644 24.36 -10.31 27.72
C ASP A 644 24.12 -9.11 26.76
N ILE A 645 23.17 -8.23 27.14
CA ILE A 645 22.61 -7.20 26.24
C ILE A 645 23.55 -6.01 26.05
N TRP A 646 24.21 -5.58 27.11
CA TRP A 646 24.99 -4.34 27.15
C TRP A 646 26.49 -4.59 27.29
N ARG A 647 27.28 -3.66 26.79
CA ARG A 647 28.74 -3.59 27.00
C ARG A 647 29.15 -2.15 27.30
N LEU A 648 30.12 -1.98 28.19
CA LEU A 648 30.71 -0.69 28.55
C LEU A 648 32.22 -0.83 28.55
N CYS A 649 32.92 0.09 27.90
CA CYS A 649 34.36 0.24 28.06
C CYS A 649 34.71 0.72 29.47
N GLU A 650 35.65 0.07 30.14
CA GLU A 650 36.09 0.47 31.49
C GLU A 650 37.01 1.72 31.47
N ASP A 651 37.33 2.27 30.30
CA ASP A 651 38.30 3.36 30.10
C ASP A 651 37.75 4.77 30.41
N PHE A 652 36.57 4.88 31.05
CA PHE A 652 35.97 6.12 31.56
C PHE A 652 35.49 7.18 30.52
N VAL A 653 35.25 6.81 29.24
CA VAL A 653 34.80 7.80 28.22
C VAL A 653 33.55 7.40 27.44
N ASN A 654 33.05 6.16 27.57
CA ASN A 654 31.94 5.67 26.74
C ASN A 654 30.66 5.40 27.55
N TYR A 655 29.50 5.63 26.92
CA TYR A 655 28.18 5.21 27.42
C TYR A 655 27.96 3.72 27.14
N PRO A 656 26.99 3.04 27.80
CA PRO A 656 26.65 1.66 27.47
C PRO A 656 26.27 1.54 25.98
N LYS A 657 26.83 0.54 25.31
CA LYS A 657 26.47 0.19 23.94
C LYS A 657 25.84 -1.19 23.93
N LEU A 658 25.00 -1.47 22.94
CA LEU A 658 24.46 -2.81 22.76
C LEU A 658 25.61 -3.74 22.40
N ALA A 659 25.64 -4.94 22.98
CA ALA A 659 26.64 -5.94 22.67
C ALA A 659 26.69 -6.29 21.17
N SER A 660 25.55 -6.18 20.48
CA SER A 660 25.45 -6.39 19.04
C SER A 660 26.10 -5.31 18.18
N GLU A 661 26.53 -4.19 18.75
CA GLU A 661 27.25 -3.13 18.03
C GLU A 661 28.73 -3.45 17.82
N PHE A 662 29.27 -4.48 18.48
CA PHE A 662 30.69 -4.80 18.46
C PHE A 662 31.01 -5.77 17.33
N THR A 663 32.05 -5.45 16.55
CA THR A 663 32.58 -6.32 15.50
C THR A 663 33.14 -7.61 16.14
N LEU A 664 33.02 -8.75 15.45
CA LEU A 664 33.71 -9.98 15.88
C LEU A 664 35.22 -9.74 15.89
N GLY A 665 35.85 -9.88 17.05
CA GLY A 665 37.26 -9.57 17.23
C GLY A 665 37.52 -8.27 17.99
N ASP A 666 36.53 -7.40 18.11
CA ASP A 666 36.60 -6.25 19.00
C ASP A 666 36.20 -6.71 20.41
N PHE A 667 37.19 -6.83 21.29
CA PHE A 667 37.08 -7.41 22.63
C PHE A 667 37.22 -6.40 23.76
N VAL A 668 37.85 -5.26 23.50
CA VAL A 668 38.11 -4.22 24.50
C VAL A 668 37.06 -3.11 24.39
N CYS A 669 36.94 -2.44 23.24
CA CYS A 669 36.06 -1.28 23.06
C CYS A 669 35.48 -1.15 21.65
N PRO A 670 34.30 -0.53 21.46
CA PRO A 670 33.70 -0.34 20.13
C PRO A 670 34.40 0.78 19.37
N ASP A 671 35.73 0.73 19.28
CA ASP A 671 36.61 1.60 18.51
C ASP A 671 37.24 0.91 17.30
N GLY A 672 36.70 -0.26 16.94
CA GLY A 672 37.18 -1.12 15.87
C GLY A 672 38.29 -2.05 16.36
N ILE A 673 38.72 -2.97 15.50
CA ILE A 673 39.71 -3.97 15.91
C ILE A 673 41.11 -3.38 15.87
N ASP A 674 41.77 -3.34 17.03
CA ASP A 674 43.09 -2.78 17.15
C ASP A 674 44.09 -3.66 17.94
N PHE A 675 45.24 -3.07 18.29
CA PHE A 675 46.28 -3.79 18.99
C PHE A 675 45.94 -4.14 20.44
N PHE A 676 45.04 -3.39 21.09
CA PHE A 676 44.50 -3.72 22.40
C PHE A 676 43.60 -4.97 22.31
N ASP A 677 42.78 -5.09 21.27
CA ASP A 677 42.01 -6.31 21.03
C ASP A 677 42.90 -7.51 20.74
N TYR A 678 43.94 -7.32 19.94
CA TYR A 678 44.93 -8.38 19.72
C TYR A 678 45.62 -8.78 21.02
N SER A 679 45.91 -7.81 21.88
CA SER A 679 46.51 -8.10 23.20
C SER A 679 45.54 -8.90 24.08
N PHE A 680 44.24 -8.60 24.03
CA PHE A 680 43.20 -9.34 24.72
C PHE A 680 43.03 -10.76 24.17
N PHE A 681 43.01 -10.91 22.85
CA PHE A 681 42.99 -12.18 22.14
C PHE A 681 44.22 -13.02 22.49
N ALA A 682 45.42 -12.43 22.40
CA ALA A 682 46.69 -13.10 22.69
C ALA A 682 46.77 -13.55 24.15
N TRP A 683 46.14 -12.84 25.08
CA TRP A 683 46.04 -13.27 26.47
C TRP A 683 45.19 -14.54 26.65
N HIS A 684 44.25 -14.78 25.73
CA HIS A 684 43.42 -15.99 25.67
C HIS A 684 43.96 -17.03 24.69
N TRP A 685 45.10 -16.80 24.04
CA TRP A 685 45.68 -17.72 23.08
C TRP A 685 45.92 -19.11 23.66
N GLN A 686 45.52 -20.16 22.92
CA GLN A 686 45.59 -21.57 23.34
C GLN A 686 44.82 -21.86 24.63
N LYS A 687 43.83 -21.05 24.97
CA LYS A 687 42.92 -21.35 26.07
C LYS A 687 41.93 -22.42 25.60
N ASP A 688 42.03 -23.59 26.20
CA ASP A 688 41.10 -24.70 26.00
C ASP A 688 40.00 -24.70 27.09
N ASN A 689 38.91 -25.43 26.84
CA ASN A 689 37.85 -25.67 27.83
C ASN A 689 37.18 -24.37 28.29
N CYS A 690 36.68 -23.59 27.32
CA CYS A 690 36.02 -22.28 27.50
C CYS A 690 34.74 -22.26 28.37
N GLY A 691 34.50 -23.28 29.20
CA GLY A 691 33.32 -23.40 30.05
C GLY A 691 32.07 -23.74 29.25
N ALA A 692 30.90 -23.64 29.91
CA ALA A 692 29.61 -24.00 29.32
C ALA A 692 29.15 -23.04 28.19
N SER A 693 29.77 -21.86 28.07
CA SER A 693 29.43 -20.87 27.05
C SER A 693 30.17 -21.05 25.72
N TYR A 694 31.21 -21.90 25.66
CA TYR A 694 32.06 -22.10 24.46
C TYR A 694 32.50 -20.76 23.82
N ASN A 695 32.87 -19.77 24.65
CA ASN A 695 33.11 -18.40 24.15
C ASN A 695 34.41 -17.77 24.69
N CYS A 696 35.09 -18.34 25.68
CA CYS A 696 36.38 -17.84 26.20
C CYS A 696 36.46 -16.30 26.37
N ASN A 697 35.43 -15.69 26.97
CA ASN A 697 35.30 -14.23 27.09
C ASN A 697 35.26 -13.48 25.74
N GLY A 698 34.62 -14.07 24.72
CA GLY A 698 34.50 -13.51 23.37
C GLY A 698 35.56 -14.02 22.39
N THR A 699 36.69 -14.57 22.87
CA THR A 699 37.87 -14.85 22.03
C THR A 699 37.83 -16.17 21.25
N ASP A 700 36.87 -17.04 21.54
CA ASP A 700 36.54 -18.25 20.77
C ASP A 700 35.50 -17.85 19.70
N LEU A 701 36.02 -17.27 18.61
CA LEU A 701 35.27 -16.65 17.53
C LEU A 701 34.58 -17.68 16.63
N ASP A 702 35.15 -18.87 16.48
CA ASP A 702 34.55 -19.98 15.72
C ASP A 702 33.63 -20.88 16.57
N ARG A 703 33.64 -20.68 17.90
CA ARG A 703 32.80 -21.31 18.92
C ARG A 703 32.98 -22.82 19.04
N ILE A 704 34.19 -23.33 18.81
CA ILE A 704 34.48 -24.77 18.94
C ILE A 704 34.99 -25.15 20.34
N GLY A 705 35.18 -24.19 21.24
CA GLY A 705 35.53 -24.41 22.65
C GLY A 705 37.00 -24.20 23.00
N ASN A 706 37.80 -23.67 22.07
CA ASN A 706 39.21 -23.36 22.26
C ASN A 706 39.60 -22.13 21.45
N VAL A 707 40.56 -21.34 21.95
CA VAL A 707 41.08 -20.17 21.22
C VAL A 707 42.34 -20.58 20.44
N GLY A 708 42.19 -20.74 19.13
CA GLY A 708 43.16 -21.31 18.23
C GLY A 708 43.45 -20.47 16.98
N ILE A 709 44.09 -21.12 15.99
CA ILE A 709 44.55 -20.44 14.77
C ILE A 709 43.39 -20.02 13.86
N GLU A 710 42.28 -20.77 13.93
CA GLU A 710 41.03 -20.48 13.26
C GLU A 710 40.42 -19.17 13.78
N ASP A 711 40.36 -18.98 15.11
CA ASP A 711 39.92 -17.72 15.71
C ASP A 711 40.84 -16.55 15.34
N LEU A 712 42.15 -16.77 15.34
CA LEU A 712 43.09 -15.74 14.90
C LEU A 712 42.86 -15.36 13.43
N GLY A 713 42.48 -16.33 12.60
CA GLY A 713 42.05 -16.09 11.21
C GLY A 713 40.86 -15.14 11.15
N ILE A 714 39.79 -15.44 11.89
CA ILE A 714 38.59 -14.58 11.95
C ILE A 714 38.94 -13.18 12.48
N PHE A 715 39.74 -13.10 13.55
CA PHE A 715 40.19 -11.84 14.11
C PHE A 715 40.98 -10.99 13.10
N ILE A 716 41.95 -11.59 12.41
CA ILE A 716 42.77 -10.90 11.40
C ILE A 716 41.92 -10.46 10.20
N ASP A 717 40.97 -11.29 9.76
CA ASP A 717 40.10 -10.95 8.62
C ASP A 717 39.27 -9.70 8.93
N ASN A 718 38.70 -9.60 10.14
CA ASN A 718 37.97 -8.41 10.56
C ASN A 718 38.91 -7.21 10.78
N TRP A 719 40.11 -7.41 11.34
CA TRP A 719 41.09 -6.34 11.51
C TRP A 719 41.52 -5.75 10.16
N LEU A 720 41.84 -6.59 9.18
CA LEU A 720 42.28 -6.16 7.85
C LEU A 720 41.16 -5.49 7.04
N ALA A 721 39.90 -5.80 7.34
CA ALA A 721 38.75 -5.12 6.76
C ALA A 721 38.56 -3.67 7.27
N GLY A 722 39.31 -3.26 8.31
CA GLY A 722 39.19 -1.95 8.94
C GLY A 722 37.87 -1.77 9.69
N LEU A 723 37.33 -2.87 10.22
CA LEU A 723 36.07 -2.95 10.96
C LEU A 723 36.24 -2.71 12.47
#